data_AF-A0A519JW53-F1
#
_entry.id   AF-A0A519JW53-F1
#
_cell.length_a   1.000
_cell.length_b   1.000
_cell.length_c   1.000
_cell.angle_alpha   90.00
_cell.angle_beta   90.00
_cell.angle_gamma   90.00
#
_symmetry.space_group_name_H-M   'P 1'
#
loop_
_entity.id
_entity.type
_entity.pdbx_description
1 polymer ?
#
loop_
_entity_poly.entity_id
_entity_poly.type
_entity_poly.pdbx_seq_one_letter_code
_entity_poly.pdbx_strand_id
1 'polypeptide(L)'
;NNSDCNDNQLQYLDADGDGFGSNTKVACGVTNNTDCNDAQVLYADADGDGFGSTVKVACGGVANNSDCNDNQLQYLDADGDGFGSNTKVACGVTNNFDCNDSQSQYLDADGDGFGSNTKVACGVTNNTDCNDAQILYADADGDGFGSAVKVACGGVANNSDCNDAQIRYQDNDVDGFGSTVKVACGGVTNNSDCNDALTLYADLDGDGFGSNVKVACIGVPNKTDCNDFAVFYQDLDGDGFGSNVKVACGTVTNSSDCNDSQLQYQDFDGDGFGSTVKVACGVTNSSDCNDNQFQYLDADGDGFGSNIKVACGVSNHSDCNDALLLYADADGDGYGSLVKVACGIANNSDCDDTKATIHPGAVEIGYNLIDEDCDGLIDEGFPPKSTVLTGPQCNTALQAIDSQLIADLVAGAQGYQWRVTALTGPNAGQVQFLNTLLRVMKLTQLGTYAYATTYKVEVAVYYAGFLQPYTASNCTVTTPVITTSLMNCSQTLLTMSEVIYANNVPYATGYRFRISDGVNTTVLDRSVREFRMNLITAFQPKFGRQYTVEISVRNTDGVYLPYGAPCTVNTPVFPTTSVQDSQCDDFSPENTGVIIYATSYPGAIAYVFNLSGPALPEQGIEVLRNTRSFKLSDFSGLVPGATYNVRVRLIFNYSDIPGPYGKICTVVVPGSSRMMHVPFTAVAYPNPFSDSFNLNVTTSADSRIAIRIYDMTGRLLESRSTEASSSKTLTLGSEFPSGVYNVIISQGDETKTIRMIKR
;
A
#
# COMPACT_ATOMS: atom_id res chain seq x y z
N ASN A 1 1.25 108.21 -85.47
CA ASN A 1 0.56 107.44 -86.54
C ASN A 1 -0.88 107.86 -86.55
N ASN A 2 -1.58 107.73 -87.68
CA ASN A 2 -3.06 107.76 -87.79
C ASN A 2 -3.71 106.87 -86.71
N SER A 3 -3.84 107.34 -85.47
CA SER A 3 -4.46 106.61 -84.36
C SER A 3 -5.27 107.52 -83.43
N ASP A 4 -5.51 108.76 -83.84
CA ASP A 4 -6.56 109.60 -83.29
C ASP A 4 -7.94 109.06 -83.72
N CYS A 5 -8.86 108.89 -82.74
CA CYS A 5 -10.24 108.44 -82.98
C CYS A 5 -11.07 109.51 -83.73
N ASN A 6 -10.72 110.79 -83.58
CA ASN A 6 -11.38 111.91 -84.24
C ASN A 6 -10.41 113.10 -84.32
N ASP A 7 -9.87 113.32 -85.51
CA ASP A 7 -8.84 114.34 -85.78
C ASP A 7 -9.30 115.77 -85.49
N ASN A 8 -10.60 115.98 -85.20
CA ASN A 8 -11.19 117.28 -84.89
C ASN A 8 -11.55 117.46 -83.40
N GLN A 9 -11.27 116.53 -82.48
CA GLN A 9 -11.69 116.67 -81.06
C GLN A 9 -10.86 115.89 -80.00
N LEU A 10 -10.85 116.38 -78.75
CA LEU A 10 -10.19 115.78 -77.57
C LEU A 10 -11.23 115.16 -76.59
N GLN A 11 -10.90 114.05 -75.90
CA GLN A 11 -11.78 113.31 -74.95
C GLN A 11 -11.12 113.04 -73.56
N TYR A 12 -11.92 112.64 -72.55
CA TYR A 12 -11.56 112.51 -71.12
C TYR A 12 -11.78 111.09 -70.52
N LEU A 13 -11.01 110.71 -69.49
CA LEU A 13 -11.07 109.41 -68.82
C LEU A 13 -12.26 109.33 -67.85
N ASP A 14 -12.96 108.19 -67.79
CA ASP A 14 -14.00 107.84 -66.81
C ASP A 14 -13.64 106.45 -66.26
N ALA A 15 -13.27 106.39 -64.98
CA ALA A 15 -12.65 105.23 -64.35
C ALA A 15 -13.60 104.43 -63.45
N ASP A 16 -14.60 105.08 -62.83
CA ASP A 16 -15.62 104.40 -62.01
C ASP A 16 -16.94 104.09 -62.76
N GLY A 17 -17.08 104.62 -63.98
CA GLY A 17 -18.18 104.31 -64.90
C GLY A 17 -19.51 104.97 -64.51
N ASP A 18 -19.49 106.01 -63.67
CA ASP A 18 -20.69 106.73 -63.26
C ASP A 18 -21.23 107.70 -64.34
N GLY A 19 -20.44 107.91 -65.40
CA GLY A 19 -20.78 108.75 -66.56
C GLY A 19 -20.25 110.18 -66.49
N PHE A 20 -19.48 110.54 -65.46
CA PHE A 20 -18.77 111.81 -65.34
C PHE A 20 -17.25 111.60 -65.56
N GLY A 21 -16.62 112.38 -66.44
CA GLY A 21 -15.20 112.24 -66.78
C GLY A 21 -14.26 113.11 -65.96
N SER A 22 -12.99 112.72 -65.89
CA SER A 22 -11.89 113.45 -65.24
C SER A 22 -11.09 114.32 -66.20
N ASN A 23 -10.19 115.16 -65.66
CA ASN A 23 -9.40 116.13 -66.45
C ASN A 23 -8.30 115.50 -67.33
N THR A 24 -8.12 114.17 -67.27
CA THR A 24 -7.07 113.45 -68.01
C THR A 24 -7.51 113.18 -69.45
N LYS A 25 -6.69 113.53 -70.45
CA LYS A 25 -7.05 113.34 -71.86
C LYS A 25 -6.60 111.99 -72.42
N VAL A 26 -7.51 111.34 -73.13
CA VAL A 26 -7.31 110.00 -73.71
C VAL A 26 -7.72 109.95 -75.17
N ALA A 27 -7.19 108.97 -75.90
CA ALA A 27 -7.44 108.81 -77.34
C ALA A 27 -8.92 108.49 -77.63
N CYS A 28 -9.59 107.79 -76.72
CA CYS A 28 -11.03 107.48 -76.75
C CYS A 28 -11.55 107.46 -75.28
N GLY A 29 -12.68 108.13 -74.96
CA GLY A 29 -13.24 108.41 -73.62
C GLY A 29 -14.55 109.24 -73.62
N VAL A 30 -14.96 109.83 -72.49
CA VAL A 30 -16.18 110.65 -72.33
C VAL A 30 -15.96 112.13 -72.68
N THR A 31 -17.05 112.86 -72.94
CA THR A 31 -17.00 114.24 -73.43
C THR A 31 -17.08 115.31 -72.34
N ASN A 32 -17.49 114.97 -71.11
CA ASN A 32 -17.57 115.89 -69.97
C ASN A 32 -16.36 115.67 -69.01
N ASN A 33 -16.00 116.70 -68.24
CA ASN A 33 -14.88 116.66 -67.30
C ASN A 33 -15.27 117.12 -65.88
N THR A 34 -16.50 116.85 -65.46
CA THR A 34 -17.12 117.44 -64.26
C THR A 34 -16.94 116.62 -62.98
N ASP A 35 -16.25 115.49 -63.05
CA ASP A 35 -16.18 114.58 -61.90
C ASP A 35 -15.26 115.10 -60.78
N CYS A 36 -15.82 115.18 -59.56
CA CYS A 36 -15.11 115.52 -58.33
C CYS A 36 -14.24 114.35 -57.82
N ASN A 37 -14.64 113.09 -58.05
CA ASN A 37 -13.98 111.91 -57.53
C ASN A 37 -14.26 110.66 -58.40
N ASP A 38 -13.44 110.50 -59.43
CA ASP A 38 -13.46 109.44 -60.47
C ASP A 38 -13.05 108.05 -59.94
N ALA A 39 -13.46 107.73 -58.71
CA ALA A 39 -13.16 106.51 -57.99
C ALA A 39 -14.30 106.01 -57.09
N GLN A 40 -15.39 106.77 -56.85
CA GLN A 40 -16.48 106.40 -55.92
C GLN A 40 -17.84 107.03 -56.22
N VAL A 41 -18.91 106.22 -56.11
CA VAL A 41 -20.33 106.62 -56.24
C VAL A 41 -20.92 107.18 -54.92
N LEU A 42 -21.67 108.29 -54.96
CA LEU A 42 -22.26 108.99 -53.78
C LEU A 42 -23.82 109.09 -53.82
N TYR A 43 -24.50 109.07 -52.65
CA TYR A 43 -25.98 109.13 -52.50
C TYR A 43 -26.54 110.33 -51.71
N ALA A 44 -27.76 110.79 -52.00
CA ALA A 44 -28.42 111.92 -51.31
C ALA A 44 -28.91 111.59 -49.88
N ASP A 45 -28.80 112.54 -48.93
CA ASP A 45 -29.22 112.49 -47.52
C ASP A 45 -30.08 113.74 -47.21
N ALA A 46 -31.33 113.57 -46.77
CA ALA A 46 -32.33 114.64 -46.69
C ALA A 46 -32.62 115.16 -45.27
N ASP A 47 -32.66 114.32 -44.24
CA ASP A 47 -32.91 114.73 -42.85
C ASP A 47 -31.63 114.86 -41.98
N GLY A 48 -30.48 114.47 -42.54
CA GLY A 48 -29.16 114.70 -41.97
C GLY A 48 -28.83 113.84 -40.75
N ASP A 49 -29.54 112.73 -40.54
CA ASP A 49 -29.30 111.81 -39.43
C ASP A 49 -28.08 110.89 -39.65
N GLY A 50 -27.50 110.91 -40.87
CA GLY A 50 -26.30 110.19 -41.27
C GLY A 50 -26.55 108.89 -42.03
N PHE A 51 -27.79 108.59 -42.41
CA PHE A 51 -28.16 107.46 -43.26
C PHE A 51 -28.72 107.92 -44.62
N GLY A 52 -28.07 107.54 -45.73
CA GLY A 52 -28.43 108.01 -47.07
C GLY A 52 -29.53 107.25 -47.79
N SER A 53 -30.00 107.82 -48.90
CA SER A 53 -31.02 107.27 -49.80
C SER A 53 -30.43 106.51 -51.01
N THR A 54 -31.25 106.22 -52.04
CA THR A 54 -30.83 105.45 -53.24
C THR A 54 -30.46 106.31 -54.46
N VAL A 55 -30.49 107.64 -54.37
CA VAL A 55 -30.27 108.56 -55.52
C VAL A 55 -28.79 108.97 -55.67
N LYS A 56 -28.18 108.79 -56.85
CA LYS A 56 -26.75 109.09 -57.13
C LYS A 56 -26.47 110.56 -57.46
N VAL A 57 -25.35 111.11 -57.00
CA VAL A 57 -24.95 112.52 -57.21
C VAL A 57 -23.46 112.69 -57.56
N ALA A 58 -23.14 113.72 -58.36
CA ALA A 58 -21.76 113.99 -58.79
C ALA A 58 -20.84 114.51 -57.66
N CYS A 59 -21.36 115.33 -56.74
CA CYS A 59 -20.62 115.78 -55.55
C CYS A 59 -21.60 116.02 -54.37
N GLY A 60 -21.19 115.68 -53.13
CA GLY A 60 -21.88 116.09 -51.88
C GLY A 60 -22.83 115.09 -51.21
N GLY A 61 -22.76 113.78 -51.52
CA GLY A 61 -23.58 112.73 -50.88
C GLY A 61 -22.86 111.85 -49.84
N VAL A 62 -23.60 110.93 -49.20
CA VAL A 62 -23.09 109.88 -48.29
C VAL A 62 -22.94 108.52 -48.99
N ALA A 63 -22.17 107.61 -48.40
CA ALA A 63 -21.81 106.33 -49.02
C ALA A 63 -22.75 105.15 -48.70
N ASN A 64 -23.71 105.30 -47.78
CA ASN A 64 -24.69 104.28 -47.40
C ASN A 64 -26.10 104.61 -47.94
N ASN A 65 -26.99 103.61 -48.01
CA ASN A 65 -28.34 103.75 -48.56
C ASN A 65 -29.44 103.12 -47.67
N SER A 66 -29.28 103.20 -46.33
CA SER A 66 -29.92 102.29 -45.35
C SER A 66 -31.11 102.87 -44.56
N ASP A 67 -31.65 104.02 -44.92
CA ASP A 67 -32.68 104.68 -44.11
C ASP A 67 -34.11 104.08 -44.30
N CYS A 68 -34.74 103.70 -43.18
CA CYS A 68 -36.15 103.22 -43.06
C CYS A 68 -37.14 104.35 -43.45
N ASN A 69 -36.84 105.59 -43.10
CA ASN A 69 -37.65 106.78 -43.37
C ASN A 69 -36.77 108.04 -43.35
N ASP A 70 -36.24 108.41 -44.52
CA ASP A 70 -35.36 109.57 -44.83
C ASP A 70 -36.02 110.96 -44.58
N ASN A 71 -37.07 110.99 -43.76
CA ASN A 71 -37.76 112.21 -43.32
C ASN A 71 -38.07 112.23 -41.78
N GLN A 72 -37.75 111.21 -40.94
CA GLN A 72 -38.13 111.19 -39.51
C GLN A 72 -37.32 110.27 -38.54
N LEU A 73 -37.13 110.73 -37.28
CA LEU A 73 -36.26 110.17 -36.21
C LEU A 73 -36.96 109.29 -35.11
N GLN A 74 -36.30 108.26 -34.52
CA GLN A 74 -36.90 107.18 -33.63
C GLN A 74 -36.12 106.83 -32.31
N TYR A 75 -36.73 106.19 -31.27
CA TYR A 75 -36.15 105.82 -29.93
C TYR A 75 -36.20 104.32 -29.49
N LEU A 76 -35.34 103.90 -28.55
CA LEU A 76 -35.19 102.50 -28.05
C LEU A 76 -36.09 102.19 -26.84
N ASP A 77 -36.82 101.06 -26.88
CA ASP A 77 -37.56 100.44 -25.77
C ASP A 77 -36.93 99.07 -25.45
N ALA A 78 -36.42 98.89 -24.23
CA ALA A 78 -35.58 97.74 -23.88
C ALA A 78 -36.30 96.63 -23.10
N ASP A 79 -37.20 96.96 -22.17
CA ASP A 79 -37.92 95.96 -21.36
C ASP A 79 -39.34 95.65 -21.90
N GLY A 80 -39.77 96.38 -22.92
CA GLY A 80 -41.00 96.13 -23.67
C GLY A 80 -42.27 96.42 -22.88
N ASP A 81 -42.18 97.20 -21.80
CA ASP A 81 -43.34 97.59 -21.00
C ASP A 81 -44.17 98.74 -21.64
N GLY A 82 -43.66 99.28 -22.75
CA GLY A 82 -44.31 100.29 -23.58
C GLY A 82 -43.83 101.73 -23.31
N PHE A 83 -42.86 101.92 -22.41
CA PHE A 83 -42.21 103.19 -22.15
C PHE A 83 -40.79 103.17 -22.72
N GLY A 84 -40.45 104.14 -23.58
CA GLY A 84 -39.15 104.16 -24.27
C GLY A 84 -38.07 104.96 -23.53
N SER A 85 -36.83 104.80 -23.99
CA SER A 85 -35.64 105.51 -23.50
C SER A 85 -35.22 106.69 -24.38
N ASN A 86 -34.14 107.37 -24.01
CA ASN A 86 -33.59 108.53 -24.75
C ASN A 86 -32.65 108.19 -25.94
N THR A 87 -32.49 106.92 -26.32
CA THR A 87 -31.50 106.47 -27.33
C THR A 87 -32.07 106.41 -28.75
N LYS A 88 -31.38 106.96 -29.77
CA LYS A 88 -31.84 107.01 -31.19
C LYS A 88 -31.42 105.80 -32.02
N VAL A 89 -32.28 105.35 -32.93
CA VAL A 89 -32.05 104.18 -33.81
C VAL A 89 -32.71 104.37 -35.19
N ALA A 90 -32.27 103.61 -36.19
CA ALA A 90 -32.85 103.67 -37.54
C ALA A 90 -34.36 103.31 -37.56
N CYS A 91 -34.83 102.41 -36.68
CA CYS A 91 -36.26 102.04 -36.57
C CYS A 91 -36.60 101.69 -35.07
N GLY A 92 -37.64 102.30 -34.42
CA GLY A 92 -37.92 102.23 -32.95
C GLY A 92 -39.32 102.76 -32.47
N VAL A 93 -39.48 103.14 -31.19
CA VAL A 93 -40.71 103.75 -30.57
C VAL A 93 -40.63 105.28 -30.45
N THR A 94 -41.76 105.94 -30.16
CA THR A 94 -41.89 107.41 -30.22
C THR A 94 -41.92 108.16 -28.87
N ASN A 95 -41.93 107.47 -27.70
CA ASN A 95 -42.01 108.08 -26.36
C ASN A 95 -40.76 107.78 -25.49
N ASN A 96 -40.48 108.57 -24.44
CA ASN A 96 -39.24 108.49 -23.66
C ASN A 96 -39.40 108.52 -22.10
N PHE A 97 -40.45 107.93 -21.52
CA PHE A 97 -40.81 108.10 -20.09
C PHE A 97 -40.78 106.82 -19.23
N ASP A 98 -39.58 106.34 -18.89
CA ASP A 98 -39.39 105.22 -17.95
C ASP A 98 -38.48 105.59 -16.74
N CYS A 99 -38.95 105.27 -15.51
CA CYS A 99 -38.27 105.44 -14.21
C CYS A 99 -37.05 104.47 -14.12
N ASN A 100 -37.19 103.27 -14.69
CA ASN A 100 -36.13 102.29 -14.87
C ASN A 100 -36.45 101.37 -16.06
N ASP A 101 -35.93 101.73 -17.25
CA ASP A 101 -36.06 101.04 -18.56
C ASP A 101 -35.48 99.61 -18.61
N SER A 102 -35.17 99.05 -17.44
CA SER A 102 -34.69 97.69 -17.28
C SER A 102 -35.57 96.82 -16.37
N GLN A 103 -36.55 97.38 -15.61
CA GLN A 103 -37.34 96.63 -14.61
C GLN A 103 -38.72 97.23 -14.22
N SER A 104 -39.75 96.38 -14.11
CA SER A 104 -41.11 96.75 -13.64
C SER A 104 -41.29 96.84 -12.10
N GLN A 105 -42.23 97.67 -11.58
CA GLN A 105 -42.50 97.92 -10.13
C GLN A 105 -44.00 97.83 -9.71
N TYR A 106 -44.32 97.66 -8.39
CA TYR A 106 -45.63 97.24 -7.80
C TYR A 106 -46.20 98.07 -6.59
N LEU A 107 -47.45 97.87 -6.13
CA LEU A 107 -48.18 98.68 -5.10
C LEU A 107 -48.32 97.99 -3.71
N ASP A 108 -48.07 98.66 -2.58
CA ASP A 108 -48.18 98.17 -1.15
C ASP A 108 -49.15 99.05 -0.33
N ALA A 109 -50.13 98.47 0.40
CA ALA A 109 -51.25 99.17 1.03
C ALA A 109 -51.34 99.10 2.58
N ASP A 110 -51.06 97.98 3.24
CA ASP A 110 -51.10 97.86 4.72
C ASP A 110 -49.79 98.23 5.43
N GLY A 111 -48.73 98.43 4.64
CA GLY A 111 -47.44 98.95 5.09
C GLY A 111 -46.64 97.95 5.93
N ASP A 112 -46.93 96.65 5.81
CA ASP A 112 -46.10 95.59 6.38
C ASP A 112 -44.79 95.36 5.60
N GLY A 113 -44.68 95.97 4.41
CA GLY A 113 -43.50 95.96 3.54
C GLY A 113 -43.57 94.99 2.36
N PHE A 114 -44.73 94.40 2.09
CA PHE A 114 -44.97 93.51 0.95
C PHE A 114 -46.04 94.09 0.01
N GLY A 115 -45.80 94.12 -1.31
CA GLY A 115 -46.74 94.69 -2.29
C GLY A 115 -47.65 93.67 -2.99
N SER A 116 -48.48 94.18 -3.90
CA SER A 116 -49.49 93.47 -4.71
C SER A 116 -49.14 93.44 -6.21
N ASN A 117 -49.90 92.72 -7.04
CA ASN A 117 -49.54 92.46 -8.46
C ASN A 117 -49.73 93.63 -9.47
N THR A 118 -50.00 94.86 -9.05
CA THR A 118 -50.34 95.97 -9.97
C THR A 118 -49.10 96.75 -10.43
N LYS A 119 -48.80 96.80 -11.74
CA LYS A 119 -47.62 97.50 -12.29
C LYS A 119 -47.79 99.02 -12.36
N VAL A 120 -46.73 99.74 -12.00
CA VAL A 120 -46.68 101.21 -12.01
C VAL A 120 -45.31 101.70 -12.43
N ALA A 121 -45.26 102.95 -12.94
CA ALA A 121 -43.99 103.58 -13.32
C ALA A 121 -43.00 103.65 -12.13
N CYS A 122 -43.47 103.83 -10.88
CA CYS A 122 -42.59 103.76 -9.70
C CYS A 122 -43.36 103.19 -8.44
N GLY A 123 -42.80 102.21 -7.69
CA GLY A 123 -43.42 101.42 -6.58
C GLY A 123 -42.46 100.48 -5.80
N VAL A 124 -42.96 99.48 -5.04
CA VAL A 124 -42.13 98.42 -4.40
C VAL A 124 -41.82 97.29 -5.38
N THR A 125 -40.69 96.63 -5.20
CA THR A 125 -40.24 95.57 -6.11
C THR A 125 -40.79 94.20 -5.75
N ASN A 126 -41.31 94.03 -4.52
CA ASN A 126 -41.84 92.76 -4.04
C ASN A 126 -43.38 92.79 -4.04
N ASN A 127 -44.00 91.78 -4.64
CA ASN A 127 -45.44 91.67 -4.86
C ASN A 127 -46.09 90.45 -4.15
N THR A 128 -45.50 89.99 -3.04
CA THR A 128 -45.83 88.71 -2.39
C THR A 128 -46.84 88.80 -1.25
N ASP A 129 -47.57 89.90 -1.07
CA ASP A 129 -48.55 89.99 0.00
C ASP A 129 -49.83 89.20 -0.32
N CYS A 130 -50.20 88.26 0.57
CA CYS A 130 -51.43 87.47 0.45
C CYS A 130 -52.67 88.23 0.91
N ASN A 131 -52.52 89.16 1.86
CA ASN A 131 -53.61 89.94 2.43
C ASN A 131 -53.11 91.30 2.89
N ASP A 132 -53.00 92.21 1.92
CA ASP A 132 -52.56 93.61 2.00
C ASP A 132 -53.55 94.51 2.78
N ALA A 133 -54.10 93.96 3.89
CA ALA A 133 -55.09 94.55 4.78
C ALA A 133 -55.01 94.06 6.25
N GLN A 134 -54.20 93.05 6.63
CA GLN A 134 -54.15 92.49 8.01
C GLN A 134 -52.77 91.95 8.45
N ILE A 135 -52.40 92.22 9.72
CA ILE A 135 -51.15 91.73 10.33
C ILE A 135 -51.33 90.36 11.00
N LEU A 136 -50.43 89.41 10.71
CA LEU A 136 -50.40 88.05 11.27
C LEU A 136 -49.14 87.78 12.11
N TYR A 137 -49.25 86.96 13.18
CA TYR A 137 -48.13 86.55 14.05
C TYR A 137 -47.67 85.11 13.84
N ALA A 138 -46.37 84.87 14.00
CA ALA A 138 -45.80 83.53 13.91
C ALA A 138 -46.35 82.62 15.02
N ASP A 139 -46.84 81.45 14.65
CA ASP A 139 -47.19 80.33 15.53
C ASP A 139 -46.33 79.16 15.06
N ALA A 140 -45.16 79.04 15.70
CA ALA A 140 -44.11 78.18 15.16
C ALA A 140 -44.29 76.72 15.56
N ASP A 141 -44.93 76.43 16.69
CA ASP A 141 -45.22 75.06 17.12
C ASP A 141 -46.65 74.60 16.76
N GLY A 142 -47.50 75.52 16.27
CA GLY A 142 -48.82 75.22 15.73
C GLY A 142 -49.82 74.79 16.80
N ASP A 143 -49.61 75.21 18.04
CA ASP A 143 -50.50 74.87 19.15
C ASP A 143 -51.75 75.77 19.23
N GLY A 144 -51.77 76.83 18.42
CA GLY A 144 -52.85 77.81 18.34
C GLY A 144 -52.62 79.07 19.16
N PHE A 145 -51.46 79.20 19.80
CA PHE A 145 -51.02 80.40 20.52
C PHE A 145 -49.77 80.95 19.83
N GLY A 146 -49.85 82.13 19.21
CA GLY A 146 -48.70 82.71 18.50
C GLY A 146 -47.74 83.47 19.41
N SER A 147 -46.58 83.81 18.85
CA SER A 147 -45.59 84.70 19.47
C SER A 147 -45.71 86.17 19.01
N ALA A 148 -44.66 86.96 19.26
CA ALA A 148 -44.63 88.39 18.99
C ALA A 148 -44.14 88.78 17.57
N VAL A 149 -43.78 87.83 16.69
CA VAL A 149 -43.16 88.08 15.37
C VAL A 149 -44.20 88.18 14.25
N LYS A 150 -44.10 89.15 13.32
CA LYS A 150 -45.06 89.35 12.20
C LYS A 150 -44.66 88.65 10.90
N VAL A 151 -45.64 88.23 10.09
CA VAL A 151 -45.44 87.53 8.80
C VAL A 151 -46.42 87.97 7.72
N ALA A 152 -45.99 87.96 6.45
CA ALA A 152 -46.80 88.32 5.28
C ALA A 152 -47.98 87.36 5.03
N CYS A 153 -47.80 86.06 5.31
CA CYS A 153 -48.87 85.06 5.17
C CYS A 153 -48.70 83.94 6.20
N GLY A 154 -49.81 83.35 6.66
CA GLY A 154 -49.80 82.05 7.37
C GLY A 154 -49.60 82.07 8.90
N GLY A 155 -49.76 83.20 9.57
CA GLY A 155 -49.70 83.31 11.03
C GLY A 155 -51.08 83.26 11.74
N VAL A 156 -51.07 83.35 13.07
CA VAL A 156 -52.27 83.47 13.93
C VAL A 156 -52.44 84.88 14.51
N ALA A 157 -53.63 85.17 15.05
CA ALA A 157 -53.94 86.48 15.61
C ALA A 157 -53.60 86.63 17.12
N ASN A 158 -53.36 85.52 17.83
CA ASN A 158 -53.09 85.49 19.28
C ASN A 158 -51.57 85.49 19.55
N ASN A 159 -51.11 86.18 20.61
CA ASN A 159 -49.70 86.33 20.97
C ASN A 159 -49.32 85.82 22.39
N SER A 160 -50.07 84.85 22.94
CA SER A 160 -50.03 84.49 24.38
C SER A 160 -49.11 83.31 24.74
N ASP A 161 -48.27 82.82 23.83
CA ASP A 161 -47.46 81.63 24.10
C ASP A 161 -46.24 81.92 25.01
N CYS A 162 -46.11 81.14 26.09
CA CYS A 162 -44.96 81.12 27.00
C CYS A 162 -43.68 80.60 26.31
N ASN A 163 -43.81 79.65 25.36
CA ASN A 163 -42.72 79.08 24.59
C ASN A 163 -43.22 78.56 23.23
N ASP A 164 -43.25 79.47 22.24
CA ASP A 164 -43.63 79.26 20.81
C ASP A 164 -42.77 78.23 20.05
N ALA A 165 -41.92 77.48 20.76
CA ALA A 165 -41.14 76.39 20.20
C ALA A 165 -41.56 75.01 20.76
N GLN A 166 -42.47 74.93 21.73
CA GLN A 166 -42.77 73.66 22.42
C GLN A 166 -44.21 73.54 22.96
N ILE A 167 -44.92 72.57 22.39
CA ILE A 167 -46.21 72.08 22.89
C ILE A 167 -46.06 71.41 24.26
N ARG A 168 -46.95 71.75 25.20
CA ARG A 168 -47.02 71.18 26.56
C ARG A 168 -48.36 70.49 26.84
N TYR A 169 -48.33 69.45 27.67
CA TYR A 169 -49.46 68.56 27.98
C TYR A 169 -49.69 68.37 29.48
N GLN A 170 -50.95 68.18 29.89
CA GLN A 170 -51.37 68.00 31.29
C GLN A 170 -50.99 66.61 31.86
N ASP A 171 -50.44 66.55 33.08
CA ASP A 171 -50.05 65.33 33.82
C ASP A 171 -50.66 65.41 35.24
N ASN A 172 -51.64 64.54 35.54
CA ASN A 172 -52.45 64.58 36.76
C ASN A 172 -52.05 63.54 37.82
N ASP A 173 -51.59 62.35 37.42
CA ASP A 173 -51.17 61.30 38.36
C ASP A 173 -49.69 61.42 38.78
N VAL A 174 -48.96 62.36 38.15
CA VAL A 174 -47.58 62.73 38.46
C VAL A 174 -46.62 61.57 38.22
N ASP A 175 -46.92 60.73 37.22
CA ASP A 175 -46.04 59.64 36.81
C ASP A 175 -44.97 60.07 35.79
N GLY A 176 -45.12 61.26 35.21
CA GLY A 176 -44.20 61.87 34.24
C GLY A 176 -44.64 61.73 32.78
N PHE A 177 -45.80 61.13 32.52
CA PHE A 177 -46.43 61.06 31.21
C PHE A 177 -47.63 62.02 31.13
N GLY A 178 -47.74 62.75 30.02
CA GLY A 178 -48.81 63.73 29.85
C GLY A 178 -49.97 63.19 29.02
N SER A 179 -51.15 63.73 29.22
CA SER A 179 -52.36 63.47 28.44
C SER A 179 -52.35 64.19 27.08
N THR A 180 -53.44 64.09 26.32
CA THR A 180 -53.60 64.78 25.02
C THR A 180 -53.99 66.26 25.15
N VAL A 181 -54.23 66.76 26.36
CA VAL A 181 -54.72 68.13 26.59
C VAL A 181 -53.55 69.11 26.58
N LYS A 182 -53.54 70.02 25.59
CA LYS A 182 -52.51 71.07 25.45
C LYS A 182 -52.73 72.22 26.45
N VAL A 183 -51.65 72.77 26.99
CA VAL A 183 -51.69 73.89 27.93
C VAL A 183 -50.65 74.95 27.57
N ALA A 184 -51.01 76.22 27.69
CA ALA A 184 -50.13 77.34 27.34
C ALA A 184 -48.88 77.43 28.24
N CYS A 185 -48.99 77.07 29.54
CA CYS A 185 -47.86 77.06 30.47
C CYS A 185 -48.04 75.96 31.55
N GLY A 186 -46.96 75.28 31.95
CA GLY A 186 -47.00 74.13 32.88
C GLY A 186 -47.21 72.77 32.17
N GLY A 187 -47.09 71.65 32.89
CA GLY A 187 -47.21 70.30 32.31
C GLY A 187 -45.91 69.72 31.71
N VAL A 188 -46.02 68.53 31.11
CA VAL A 188 -44.91 67.78 30.50
C VAL A 188 -44.91 67.91 28.98
N THR A 189 -43.79 67.58 28.33
CA THR A 189 -43.61 67.76 26.87
C THR A 189 -44.06 66.54 26.05
N ASN A 190 -44.60 65.51 26.69
CA ASN A 190 -45.08 64.29 26.05
C ASN A 190 -46.58 64.13 26.29
N ASN A 191 -47.30 63.53 25.35
CA ASN A 191 -48.72 63.23 25.45
C ASN A 191 -48.98 61.72 25.50
N SER A 192 -48.05 61.00 26.12
CA SER A 192 -47.95 59.54 26.03
C SER A 192 -48.88 58.80 26.98
N ASP A 193 -49.53 59.50 27.92
CA ASP A 193 -50.35 58.86 28.94
C ASP A 193 -51.73 58.48 28.39
N CYS A 194 -52.00 57.17 28.37
CA CYS A 194 -53.29 56.64 27.98
C CYS A 194 -54.35 56.75 29.09
N ASN A 195 -53.93 56.80 30.36
CA ASN A 195 -54.81 56.94 31.51
C ASN A 195 -54.16 57.75 32.63
N ASP A 196 -54.28 59.06 32.47
CA ASP A 196 -53.80 60.15 33.35
C ASP A 196 -54.40 60.15 34.78
N ALA A 197 -55.04 59.06 35.20
CA ALA A 197 -55.56 58.85 36.54
C ALA A 197 -54.91 57.65 37.27
N LEU A 198 -54.15 56.79 36.57
CA LEU A 198 -53.60 55.55 37.12
C LEU A 198 -52.15 55.33 36.69
N THR A 199 -51.27 55.22 37.68
CA THR A 199 -49.89 54.78 37.45
C THR A 199 -49.86 53.28 37.17
N LEU A 200 -49.37 52.92 35.98
CA LEU A 200 -49.20 51.53 35.56
C LEU A 200 -47.75 51.08 35.68
N TYR A 201 -47.56 49.79 35.96
CA TYR A 201 -46.25 49.15 36.03
C TYR A 201 -46.04 48.18 34.86
N ALA A 202 -44.81 48.09 34.37
CA ALA A 202 -44.44 47.15 33.33
C ALA A 202 -44.74 45.70 33.78
N ASP A 203 -45.34 44.94 32.88
CA ASP A 203 -45.57 43.50 32.98
C ASP A 203 -45.05 42.94 31.65
N LEU A 204 -43.75 42.68 31.63
CA LEU A 204 -43.01 42.32 30.42
C LEU A 204 -43.21 40.85 30.04
N ASP A 205 -43.48 39.99 31.02
CA ASP A 205 -43.72 38.56 30.80
C ASP A 205 -45.22 38.18 30.67
N GLY A 206 -46.12 39.13 30.95
CA GLY A 206 -47.56 38.99 30.77
C GLY A 206 -48.20 38.06 31.80
N ASP A 207 -47.62 37.95 33.00
CA ASP A 207 -48.14 37.11 34.07
C ASP A 207 -49.24 37.77 34.91
N GLY A 208 -49.44 39.08 34.74
CA GLY A 208 -50.42 39.88 35.46
C GLY A 208 -49.88 40.53 36.74
N PHE A 209 -48.59 40.36 37.04
CA PHE A 209 -47.89 41.00 38.13
C PHE A 209 -46.88 42.02 37.57
N GLY A 210 -46.91 43.25 38.07
CA GLY A 210 -46.09 44.32 37.53
C GLY A 210 -44.80 44.49 38.31
N SER A 211 -43.78 45.01 37.64
CA SER A 211 -42.49 45.33 38.23
C SER A 211 -42.44 46.73 38.86
N ASN A 212 -41.24 47.21 39.18
CA ASN A 212 -41.06 48.57 39.70
C ASN A 212 -40.94 49.65 38.61
N VAL A 213 -41.03 49.28 37.32
CA VAL A 213 -40.91 50.20 36.18
C VAL A 213 -42.27 50.77 35.82
N LYS A 214 -42.41 52.09 35.74
CA LYS A 214 -43.66 52.74 35.33
C LYS A 214 -43.79 52.80 33.81
N VAL A 215 -45.01 52.68 33.30
CA VAL A 215 -45.34 52.70 31.86
C VAL A 215 -46.59 53.53 31.59
N ALA A 216 -46.62 54.23 30.45
CA ALA A 216 -47.67 55.21 30.15
C ALA A 216 -49.01 54.62 29.69
N CYS A 217 -49.05 53.34 29.27
CA CYS A 217 -50.26 52.79 28.62
C CYS A 217 -50.53 51.32 28.89
N ILE A 218 -49.54 50.45 28.67
CA ILE A 218 -49.73 48.99 28.70
C ILE A 218 -48.92 48.45 29.88
N GLY A 219 -49.63 48.18 30.97
CA GLY A 219 -49.08 47.67 32.20
C GLY A 219 -50.18 47.27 33.18
N VAL A 220 -49.79 46.83 34.35
CA VAL A 220 -50.70 46.40 35.43
C VAL A 220 -50.62 47.34 36.63
N PRO A 221 -51.69 47.45 37.44
CA PRO A 221 -51.75 48.42 38.54
C PRO A 221 -51.01 47.96 39.82
N ASN A 222 -50.42 46.76 39.81
CA ASN A 222 -49.70 46.20 40.95
C ASN A 222 -48.18 46.18 40.67
N LYS A 223 -47.37 46.14 41.73
CA LYS A 223 -45.89 46.10 41.66
C LYS A 223 -45.31 44.88 42.38
N THR A 224 -46.04 43.77 42.32
CA THR A 224 -45.80 42.60 43.18
C THR A 224 -44.85 41.57 42.57
N ASP A 225 -44.44 41.77 41.32
CA ASP A 225 -43.60 40.82 40.62
C ASP A 225 -42.15 40.84 41.13
N CYS A 226 -41.65 39.64 41.43
CA CYS A 226 -40.26 39.42 41.80
C CYS A 226 -39.30 39.45 40.60
N ASN A 227 -39.74 39.10 39.39
CA ASN A 227 -38.91 39.06 38.18
C ASN A 227 -39.73 39.22 36.90
N ASP A 228 -39.72 40.45 36.37
CA ASP A 228 -40.44 40.90 35.15
C ASP A 228 -39.99 40.25 33.84
N PHE A 229 -39.15 39.24 33.91
CA PHE A 229 -38.68 38.50 32.75
C PHE A 229 -39.06 37.02 32.80
N ALA A 230 -39.75 36.55 33.85
CA ALA A 230 -40.01 35.14 34.04
C ALA A 230 -41.34 34.87 34.74
N VAL A 231 -42.27 34.28 33.98
CA VAL A 231 -43.52 33.76 34.51
C VAL A 231 -43.23 32.57 35.43
N PHE A 232 -43.65 32.67 36.68
CA PHE A 232 -43.57 31.54 37.61
C PHE A 232 -44.91 30.83 37.76
N TYR A 233 -44.83 29.51 37.94
CA TYR A 233 -45.96 28.64 38.16
C TYR A 233 -45.92 28.01 39.55
N GLN A 234 -47.09 27.72 40.08
CA GLN A 234 -47.26 27.03 41.35
C GLN A 234 -46.78 25.59 41.23
N ASP A 235 -45.96 25.16 42.19
CA ASP A 235 -45.44 23.80 42.35
C ASP A 235 -45.79 23.36 43.78
N LEU A 236 -46.86 22.57 43.93
CA LEU A 236 -47.44 22.18 45.21
C LEU A 236 -46.83 20.90 45.77
N ASP A 237 -46.35 20.00 44.92
CA ASP A 237 -45.77 18.71 45.32
C ASP A 237 -44.22 18.72 45.36
N GLY A 238 -43.59 19.78 44.87
CA GLY A 238 -42.16 20.05 44.93
C GLY A 238 -41.35 19.20 43.96
N ASP A 239 -41.92 18.80 42.82
CA ASP A 239 -41.24 18.00 41.81
C ASP A 239 -40.44 18.81 40.78
N GLY A 240 -40.63 20.13 40.74
CA GLY A 240 -39.96 21.05 39.82
C GLY A 240 -40.71 21.28 38.51
N PHE A 241 -41.93 20.76 38.38
CA PHE A 241 -42.88 21.08 37.33
C PHE A 241 -44.03 21.91 37.92
N GLY A 242 -44.45 22.93 37.18
CA GLY A 242 -45.47 23.85 37.66
C GLY A 242 -46.82 23.53 37.05
N SER A 243 -47.88 23.85 37.77
CA SER A 243 -49.24 23.83 37.24
C SER A 243 -49.53 25.00 36.31
N ASN A 244 -50.78 25.10 35.85
CA ASN A 244 -51.25 26.24 35.07
C ASN A 244 -51.52 27.50 35.92
N VAL A 245 -51.25 27.48 37.23
CA VAL A 245 -51.49 28.61 38.13
C VAL A 245 -50.23 29.48 38.21
N LYS A 246 -50.34 30.74 37.78
CA LYS A 246 -49.24 31.71 37.86
C LYS A 246 -49.10 32.31 39.25
N VAL A 247 -47.86 32.57 39.69
CA VAL A 247 -47.55 33.19 40.99
C VAL A 247 -46.54 34.32 40.82
N ALA A 248 -46.69 35.40 41.58
CA ALA A 248 -45.81 36.58 41.47
C ALA A 248 -44.33 36.30 41.81
N CYS A 249 -44.08 35.26 42.62
CA CYS A 249 -42.73 34.82 42.98
C CYS A 249 -42.74 33.30 43.13
N GLY A 250 -41.89 32.61 42.37
CA GLY A 250 -41.75 31.15 42.45
C GLY A 250 -40.38 30.68 42.01
N THR A 251 -40.21 29.36 41.92
CA THR A 251 -38.95 28.72 41.47
C THR A 251 -39.11 27.98 40.15
N VAL A 252 -40.35 27.72 39.72
CA VAL A 252 -40.66 26.92 38.53
C VAL A 252 -41.23 27.81 37.45
N THR A 253 -40.67 27.72 36.23
CA THR A 253 -41.02 28.56 35.08
C THR A 253 -41.73 27.78 33.96
N ASN A 254 -42.09 26.52 34.23
CA ASN A 254 -42.83 25.67 33.31
C ASN A 254 -44.22 25.37 33.87
N SER A 255 -45.20 25.17 32.99
CA SER A 255 -46.59 24.78 33.33
C SER A 255 -46.89 23.33 32.91
N SER A 256 -45.88 22.45 33.03
CA SER A 256 -45.92 21.12 32.41
C SER A 256 -46.56 20.05 33.29
N ASP A 257 -46.90 20.38 34.53
CA ASP A 257 -47.36 19.39 35.50
C ASP A 257 -48.81 18.92 35.20
N CYS A 258 -48.95 17.62 34.95
CA CYS A 258 -50.22 16.96 34.77
C CYS A 258 -51.02 16.83 36.08
N ASN A 259 -50.36 16.74 37.24
CA ASN A 259 -50.99 16.60 38.54
C ASN A 259 -50.13 17.21 39.67
N ASP A 260 -50.25 18.53 39.82
CA ASP A 260 -49.61 19.37 40.85
C ASP A 260 -49.93 18.99 42.31
N SER A 261 -50.77 17.98 42.54
CA SER A 261 -51.04 17.49 43.89
C SER A 261 -50.27 16.21 44.24
N GLN A 262 -49.62 15.56 43.28
CA GLN A 262 -49.00 14.25 43.47
C GLN A 262 -47.80 14.02 42.55
N LEU A 263 -46.66 13.69 43.18
CA LEU A 263 -45.45 13.29 42.48
C LEU A 263 -45.75 12.19 41.45
N GLN A 264 -45.40 12.45 40.20
CA GLN A 264 -45.46 11.47 39.13
C GLN A 264 -44.07 10.94 38.81
N TYR A 265 -44.01 9.67 38.45
CA TYR A 265 -42.80 8.94 38.12
C TYR A 265 -42.83 8.45 36.67
N GLN A 266 -41.65 8.40 36.05
CA GLN A 266 -41.47 7.94 34.70
C GLN A 266 -41.90 6.47 34.59
N ASP A 267 -42.73 6.17 33.60
CA ASP A 267 -43.16 4.82 33.21
C ASP A 267 -42.82 4.70 31.71
N PHE A 268 -41.65 4.13 31.42
CA PHE A 268 -41.11 4.12 30.05
C PHE A 268 -41.61 2.93 29.24
N ASP A 269 -41.94 1.81 29.89
CA ASP A 269 -42.48 0.64 29.20
C ASP A 269 -44.02 0.61 29.12
N GLY A 270 -44.71 1.38 29.96
CA GLY A 270 -46.16 1.53 29.99
C GLY A 270 -46.89 0.42 30.74
N ASP A 271 -46.27 -0.25 31.71
CA ASP A 271 -46.94 -1.28 32.52
C ASP A 271 -47.71 -0.75 33.73
N GLY A 272 -47.60 0.55 34.01
CA GLY A 272 -48.27 1.21 35.13
C GLY A 272 -47.45 1.24 36.42
N PHE A 273 -46.20 0.78 36.41
CA PHE A 273 -45.26 0.95 37.51
C PHE A 273 -44.20 1.98 37.12
N GLY A 274 -43.93 2.93 38.03
CA GLY A 274 -43.01 4.02 37.74
C GLY A 274 -41.65 3.79 38.36
N SER A 275 -40.63 4.37 37.74
CA SER A 275 -39.27 4.39 38.30
C SER A 275 -39.10 5.44 39.40
N THR A 276 -37.86 5.70 39.80
CA THR A 276 -37.55 6.75 40.79
C THR A 276 -37.40 8.14 40.17
N VAL A 277 -37.48 8.24 38.84
CA VAL A 277 -37.33 9.50 38.10
C VAL A 277 -38.65 10.26 38.13
N LYS A 278 -38.63 11.48 38.65
CA LYS A 278 -39.80 12.38 38.65
C LYS A 278 -40.00 12.99 37.26
N VAL A 279 -41.24 13.03 36.81
CA VAL A 279 -41.63 13.60 35.51
C VAL A 279 -42.93 14.37 35.67
N ALA A 280 -43.16 15.36 34.79
CA ALA A 280 -44.37 16.17 34.84
C ALA A 280 -45.67 15.36 34.63
N CYS A 281 -45.58 14.24 33.90
CA CYS A 281 -46.71 13.35 33.58
C CYS A 281 -46.23 11.89 33.56
N GLY A 282 -46.84 11.04 34.36
CA GLY A 282 -46.43 9.64 34.51
C GLY A 282 -47.40 8.85 35.39
N VAL A 283 -46.86 8.02 36.28
CA VAL A 283 -47.63 7.22 37.24
C VAL A 283 -47.32 7.61 38.68
N THR A 284 -48.26 7.37 39.60
CA THR A 284 -48.17 7.83 41.00
C THR A 284 -47.33 6.93 41.91
N ASN A 285 -46.75 5.85 41.39
CA ASN A 285 -45.96 4.89 42.17
C ASN A 285 -44.53 4.82 41.62
N SER A 286 -43.56 4.63 42.50
CA SER A 286 -42.13 4.52 42.15
C SER A 286 -41.59 3.11 42.37
N SER A 287 -42.42 2.09 42.09
CA SER A 287 -42.17 0.71 42.51
C SER A 287 -41.61 -0.19 41.41
N ASP A 288 -41.20 0.37 40.27
CA ASP A 288 -40.69 -0.41 39.15
C ASP A 288 -39.21 -0.80 39.32
N CYS A 289 -38.95 -2.10 39.28
CA CYS A 289 -37.61 -2.67 39.28
C CYS A 289 -36.88 -2.49 37.93
N ASN A 290 -37.60 -2.37 36.81
CA ASN A 290 -37.03 -2.19 35.48
C ASN A 290 -37.98 -1.43 34.52
N ASP A 291 -37.87 -0.11 34.57
CA ASP A 291 -38.63 0.87 33.74
C ASP A 291 -38.51 0.68 32.23
N ASN A 292 -37.53 -0.10 31.76
CA ASN A 292 -37.34 -0.30 30.32
C ASN A 292 -38.03 -1.56 29.80
N GLN A 293 -38.63 -2.39 30.66
CA GLN A 293 -39.13 -3.67 30.22
C GLN A 293 -40.15 -4.32 31.17
N PHE A 294 -41.28 -4.74 30.58
CA PHE A 294 -42.32 -5.48 31.28
C PHE A 294 -41.76 -6.65 32.09
N GLN A 295 -42.16 -6.67 33.36
CA GLN A 295 -41.89 -7.77 34.29
C GLN A 295 -43.17 -8.56 34.56
N TYR A 296 -43.01 -9.88 34.69
CA TYR A 296 -44.10 -10.83 34.89
C TYR A 296 -43.94 -11.55 36.23
N LEU A 297 -45.07 -11.89 36.85
CA LEU A 297 -45.09 -12.65 38.10
C LEU A 297 -44.46 -14.01 37.86
N ASP A 298 -43.48 -14.35 38.69
CA ASP A 298 -42.83 -15.66 38.81
C ASP A 298 -43.19 -16.19 40.21
N ALA A 299 -44.24 -17.00 40.30
CA ALA A 299 -44.80 -17.41 41.60
C ALA A 299 -44.08 -18.62 42.23
N ASP A 300 -43.34 -19.41 41.45
CA ASP A 300 -42.60 -20.58 41.92
C ASP A 300 -41.07 -20.36 42.00
N GLY A 301 -40.57 -19.23 41.49
CA GLY A 301 -39.17 -18.81 41.53
C GLY A 301 -38.29 -19.56 40.54
N ASP A 302 -38.86 -20.02 39.41
CA ASP A 302 -38.13 -20.79 38.41
C ASP A 302 -37.42 -19.94 37.35
N GLY A 303 -37.78 -18.65 37.28
CA GLY A 303 -37.24 -17.70 36.31
C GLY A 303 -38.10 -17.53 35.05
N PHE A 304 -39.22 -18.23 34.94
CA PHE A 304 -40.24 -18.08 33.91
C PHE A 304 -41.46 -17.37 34.49
N GLY A 305 -42.03 -16.45 33.73
CA GLY A 305 -43.13 -15.62 34.23
C GLY A 305 -44.47 -16.02 33.64
N SER A 306 -45.53 -15.82 34.41
CA SER A 306 -46.91 -15.87 33.91
C SER A 306 -47.27 -14.73 32.96
N ASN A 307 -48.53 -14.65 32.56
CA ASN A 307 -49.07 -13.52 31.81
C ASN A 307 -49.48 -12.32 32.71
N ILE A 308 -49.16 -12.35 34.00
CA ILE A 308 -49.52 -11.29 34.97
C ILE A 308 -48.36 -10.32 35.11
N LYS A 309 -48.56 -9.04 34.79
CA LYS A 309 -47.55 -7.98 34.98
C LYS A 309 -47.42 -7.57 36.44
N VAL A 310 -46.20 -7.34 36.90
CA VAL A 310 -45.87 -6.93 38.27
C VAL A 310 -44.71 -5.94 38.26
N ALA A 311 -44.59 -5.11 39.30
CA ALA A 311 -43.52 -4.11 39.39
C ALA A 311 -42.11 -4.71 39.46
N CYS A 312 -41.99 -5.92 40.00
CA CYS A 312 -40.73 -6.66 40.12
C CYS A 312 -41.00 -8.15 39.90
N GLY A 313 -40.33 -8.75 38.93
CA GLY A 313 -40.54 -10.13 38.53
C GLY A 313 -39.49 -10.58 37.53
N VAL A 314 -39.91 -11.31 36.49
CA VAL A 314 -39.05 -11.80 35.42
C VAL A 314 -39.42 -11.23 34.07
N SER A 315 -38.46 -11.19 33.15
CA SER A 315 -38.56 -10.53 31.85
C SER A 315 -39.36 -11.27 30.78
N ASN A 316 -39.79 -12.51 31.07
CA ASN A 316 -40.46 -13.39 30.12
C ASN A 316 -41.85 -13.79 30.66
N HIS A 317 -42.78 -14.08 29.75
CA HIS A 317 -44.18 -14.44 30.07
C HIS A 317 -44.51 -15.90 29.70
N SER A 318 -43.47 -16.73 29.60
CA SER A 318 -43.58 -18.07 29.03
C SER A 318 -43.48 -19.11 30.12
N ASP A 319 -44.58 -19.31 30.85
CA ASP A 319 -44.74 -20.39 31.82
C ASP A 319 -46.09 -21.11 31.59
N CYS A 320 -46.04 -22.43 31.42
CA CYS A 320 -47.21 -23.28 31.27
C CYS A 320 -48.01 -23.42 32.58
N ASN A 321 -47.35 -23.36 33.74
CA ASN A 321 -47.96 -23.42 35.06
C ASN A 321 -47.08 -22.74 36.13
N ASP A 322 -47.25 -21.43 36.25
CA ASP A 322 -46.60 -20.52 37.21
C ASP A 322 -46.67 -20.92 38.69
N ALA A 323 -47.51 -21.89 39.05
CA ALA A 323 -47.62 -22.40 40.41
C ALA A 323 -46.70 -23.60 40.71
N LEU A 324 -46.04 -24.16 39.70
CA LEU A 324 -45.27 -25.40 39.83
C LEU A 324 -43.92 -25.28 39.13
N LEU A 325 -42.86 -25.49 39.91
CA LEU A 325 -41.51 -25.64 39.38
C LEU A 325 -41.43 -26.89 38.50
N LEU A 326 -41.24 -26.69 37.19
CA LEU A 326 -41.14 -27.78 36.21
C LEU A 326 -39.70 -27.99 35.73
N TYR A 327 -39.44 -29.22 35.29
CA TYR A 327 -38.15 -29.71 34.87
C TYR A 327 -38.22 -30.33 33.47
N ALA A 328 -37.11 -30.24 32.73
CA ALA A 328 -36.98 -30.80 31.40
C ALA A 328 -37.08 -32.33 31.46
N ASP A 329 -37.83 -32.90 30.53
CA ASP A 329 -37.94 -34.34 30.27
C ASP A 329 -37.65 -34.49 28.77
N ALA A 330 -36.37 -34.66 28.44
CA ALA A 330 -35.89 -34.58 27.06
C ALA A 330 -35.99 -35.91 26.31
N ASP A 331 -36.06 -37.04 27.02
CA ASP A 331 -36.24 -38.37 26.43
C ASP A 331 -37.69 -38.90 26.52
N GLY A 332 -38.56 -38.25 27.29
CA GLY A 332 -40.00 -38.46 27.34
C GLY A 332 -40.43 -39.64 28.21
N ASP A 333 -39.64 -40.02 29.21
CA ASP A 333 -39.93 -41.15 30.09
C ASP A 333 -40.79 -40.80 31.32
N GLY A 334 -41.01 -39.50 31.56
CA GLY A 334 -41.81 -38.98 32.66
C GLY A 334 -40.99 -38.66 33.93
N TYR A 335 -39.68 -38.66 33.86
CA TYR A 335 -38.79 -38.14 34.88
C TYR A 335 -38.10 -36.87 34.38
N GLY A 336 -38.06 -35.85 35.24
CA GLY A 336 -37.44 -34.59 34.88
C GLY A 336 -35.99 -34.53 35.38
N SER A 337 -35.16 -33.78 34.68
CA SER A 337 -33.79 -33.48 35.10
C SER A 337 -33.70 -32.35 36.12
N LEU A 338 -32.48 -31.90 36.42
CA LEU A 338 -32.27 -30.70 37.25
C LEU A 338 -32.49 -29.39 36.46
N VAL A 339 -32.74 -29.47 35.15
CA VAL A 339 -32.91 -28.29 34.29
C VAL A 339 -34.35 -27.78 34.41
N LYS A 340 -34.51 -26.58 34.95
CA LYS A 340 -35.81 -25.90 35.03
C LYS A 340 -36.29 -25.45 33.66
N VAL A 341 -37.57 -25.63 33.37
CA VAL A 341 -38.18 -25.20 32.09
C VAL A 341 -39.61 -24.70 32.31
N ALA A 342 -39.99 -23.72 31.50
CA ALA A 342 -41.35 -23.18 31.39
C ALA A 342 -42.47 -24.24 31.30
N CYS A 343 -42.19 -25.34 30.62
CA CYS A 343 -43.16 -26.39 30.32
C CYS A 343 -42.44 -27.74 30.36
N GLY A 344 -42.78 -28.58 31.34
CA GLY A 344 -42.13 -29.85 31.59
C GLY A 344 -42.88 -30.70 32.62
N ILE A 345 -42.14 -31.43 33.45
CA ILE A 345 -42.69 -32.30 34.49
C ILE A 345 -42.30 -31.84 35.90
N ALA A 346 -43.09 -32.20 36.91
CA ALA A 346 -42.96 -31.68 38.27
C ALA A 346 -41.88 -32.36 39.13
N ASN A 347 -41.24 -33.43 38.64
CA ASN A 347 -40.18 -34.13 39.36
C ASN A 347 -38.82 -33.83 38.71
N ASN A 348 -37.74 -33.96 39.48
CA ASN A 348 -36.35 -33.70 39.05
C ASN A 348 -35.42 -34.90 39.33
N SER A 349 -36.00 -36.10 39.27
CA SER A 349 -35.37 -37.32 39.78
C SER A 349 -34.59 -38.09 38.72
N ASP A 350 -34.55 -37.60 37.48
CA ASP A 350 -33.81 -38.24 36.41
C ASP A 350 -32.30 -38.04 36.55
N CYS A 351 -31.55 -39.14 36.52
CA CYS A 351 -30.09 -39.13 36.55
C CYS A 351 -29.44 -39.05 35.16
N ASP A 352 -30.15 -39.38 34.06
CA ASP A 352 -29.70 -39.20 32.67
C ASP A 352 -30.87 -38.94 31.69
N ASP A 353 -31.30 -37.67 31.65
CA ASP A 353 -32.34 -37.05 30.78
C ASP A 353 -32.12 -37.19 29.26
N THR A 354 -31.12 -37.97 28.85
CA THR A 354 -30.89 -38.30 27.44
C THR A 354 -31.27 -39.74 27.10
N LYS A 355 -31.64 -40.56 28.09
CA LYS A 355 -31.94 -41.97 27.94
C LYS A 355 -33.13 -42.38 28.81
N ALA A 356 -34.27 -42.61 28.15
CA ALA A 356 -35.50 -43.14 28.72
C ALA A 356 -35.41 -44.55 29.37
N THR A 357 -34.21 -45.11 29.47
CA THR A 357 -33.91 -46.37 30.17
C THR A 357 -33.12 -46.16 31.46
N ILE A 358 -32.74 -44.92 31.79
CA ILE A 358 -31.98 -44.55 32.98
C ILE A 358 -32.84 -43.56 33.74
N HIS A 359 -33.57 -44.05 34.73
CA HIS A 359 -34.50 -43.26 35.50
C HIS A 359 -34.85 -44.02 36.79
N PRO A 360 -35.41 -43.34 37.81
CA PRO A 360 -35.86 -44.01 39.02
C PRO A 360 -36.71 -45.25 38.75
N GLY A 361 -36.25 -46.40 39.24
CA GLY A 361 -36.94 -47.69 39.10
C GLY A 361 -36.80 -48.38 37.73
N ALA A 362 -35.85 -47.98 36.89
CA ALA A 362 -35.46 -48.74 35.70
C ALA A 362 -34.86 -50.12 36.06
N VAL A 363 -34.59 -50.95 35.06
CA VAL A 363 -34.00 -52.28 35.27
C VAL A 363 -32.52 -52.27 34.95
N GLU A 364 -31.69 -52.62 35.93
CA GLU A 364 -30.23 -52.75 35.82
C GLU A 364 -29.77 -53.64 34.65
N ILE A 365 -28.84 -53.12 33.86
CA ILE A 365 -28.14 -53.82 32.78
C ILE A 365 -26.78 -54.27 33.29
N GLY A 366 -26.77 -55.44 33.92
CA GLY A 366 -25.60 -55.99 34.57
C GLY A 366 -24.27 -55.87 33.81
N TYR A 367 -23.26 -55.42 34.53
CA TYR A 367 -21.85 -55.24 34.18
C TYR A 367 -21.53 -54.00 33.33
N ASN A 368 -22.51 -53.15 33.01
CA ASN A 368 -22.26 -51.97 32.17
C ASN A 368 -21.73 -50.75 32.94
N LEU A 369 -21.67 -50.86 34.28
CA LEU A 369 -21.20 -49.84 35.21
C LEU A 369 -22.00 -48.54 35.18
N ILE A 370 -23.27 -48.62 34.79
CA ILE A 370 -24.24 -47.53 34.83
C ILE A 370 -25.22 -47.87 35.96
N ASP A 371 -25.68 -46.84 36.67
CA ASP A 371 -26.81 -46.91 37.60
C ASP A 371 -28.05 -46.60 36.76
N GLU A 372 -28.81 -47.62 36.36
CA GLU A 372 -30.00 -47.42 35.53
C GLU A 372 -31.16 -46.90 36.36
N ASP A 373 -31.32 -47.40 37.59
CA ASP A 373 -32.48 -47.11 38.42
C ASP A 373 -32.31 -45.89 39.34
N CYS A 374 -31.19 -45.20 39.22
CA CYS A 374 -30.80 -43.99 39.94
C CYS A 374 -30.83 -44.15 41.47
N ASP A 375 -30.67 -45.36 42.01
CA ASP A 375 -30.68 -45.63 43.45
C ASP A 375 -29.34 -45.34 44.16
N GLY A 376 -28.31 -45.01 43.37
CA GLY A 376 -26.95 -44.67 43.81
C GLY A 376 -26.05 -45.89 44.02
N LEU A 377 -26.55 -47.09 43.75
CA LEU A 377 -25.78 -48.29 43.59
C LEU A 377 -25.59 -48.55 42.07
N ILE A 378 -24.58 -49.34 41.70
CA ILE A 378 -24.30 -49.65 40.30
C ILE A 378 -24.31 -51.16 40.17
N ASP A 379 -25.07 -51.69 39.20
CA ASP A 379 -25.05 -53.09 38.83
C ASP A 379 -25.43 -54.04 39.99
N GLU A 380 -26.54 -53.78 40.70
CA GLU A 380 -26.94 -54.51 41.91
C GLU A 380 -27.16 -55.99 41.59
N GLY A 381 -26.36 -56.86 42.21
CA GLY A 381 -26.39 -58.30 41.93
C GLY A 381 -25.45 -58.75 40.81
N PHE A 382 -24.71 -57.84 40.17
CA PHE A 382 -23.71 -58.11 39.13
C PHE A 382 -22.31 -57.64 39.56
N PRO A 383 -21.63 -58.32 40.50
CA PRO A 383 -20.36 -57.85 41.04
C PRO A 383 -19.28 -57.70 39.95
N PRO A 384 -18.54 -56.58 39.93
CA PRO A 384 -17.60 -56.25 38.86
C PRO A 384 -16.49 -57.30 38.75
N LYS A 385 -16.11 -57.64 37.52
CA LYS A 385 -15.01 -58.58 37.28
C LYS A 385 -13.68 -57.86 37.18
N SER A 386 -12.75 -58.22 38.05
CA SER A 386 -11.43 -57.60 38.11
C SER A 386 -10.31 -58.58 37.78
N THR A 387 -9.19 -58.08 37.29
CA THR A 387 -7.98 -58.86 36.99
C THR A 387 -6.74 -58.04 37.27
N VAL A 388 -5.62 -58.69 37.56
CA VAL A 388 -4.30 -58.07 37.80
C VAL A 388 -3.22 -58.79 37.00
N LEU A 389 -2.02 -58.21 36.91
CA LEU A 389 -0.86 -58.92 36.35
C LEU A 389 -0.48 -60.09 37.25
N THR A 390 -0.17 -61.22 36.65
CA THR A 390 0.29 -62.41 37.37
C THR A 390 1.64 -62.12 38.06
N GLY A 391 1.74 -62.50 39.33
CA GLY A 391 2.73 -62.03 40.30
C GLY A 391 4.22 -61.98 39.93
N PRO A 392 4.83 -62.90 39.15
CA PRO A 392 6.29 -62.89 38.95
C PRO A 392 6.80 -61.76 38.04
N GLN A 393 5.92 -61.05 37.34
CA GLN A 393 6.31 -60.01 36.38
C GLN A 393 6.25 -58.61 36.98
N CYS A 394 5.63 -58.51 38.15
CA CYS A 394 5.34 -57.26 38.81
C CYS A 394 6.53 -56.75 39.63
N ASN A 395 6.85 -55.47 39.52
CA ASN A 395 8.00 -54.81 40.16
C ASN A 395 9.35 -55.43 39.77
N THR A 396 9.45 -55.91 38.53
CA THR A 396 10.68 -56.53 37.99
C THR A 396 11.18 -55.81 36.74
N ALA A 397 12.47 -55.99 36.46
CA ALA A 397 13.06 -55.61 35.18
C ALA A 397 12.84 -56.73 34.16
N LEU A 398 12.32 -56.37 32.99
CA LEU A 398 12.08 -57.30 31.89
C LEU A 398 13.41 -57.78 31.30
N GLN A 399 13.50 -59.08 30.98
CA GLN A 399 14.70 -59.68 30.37
C GLN A 399 14.91 -59.18 28.93
N ALA A 400 13.82 -58.95 28.21
CA ALA A 400 13.80 -58.36 26.87
C ALA A 400 12.60 -57.43 26.72
N ILE A 401 12.66 -56.47 25.79
CA ILE A 401 11.59 -55.48 25.60
C ILE A 401 10.28 -56.11 25.08
N ASP A 402 10.36 -57.28 24.44
CA ASP A 402 9.24 -58.04 23.91
C ASP A 402 8.75 -59.17 24.83
N SER A 403 9.18 -59.14 26.11
CA SER A 403 8.68 -60.05 27.15
C SER A 403 7.15 -59.95 27.25
N GLN A 404 6.47 -61.10 27.30
CA GLN A 404 5.03 -61.20 27.44
C GLN A 404 4.61 -60.89 28.87
N LEU A 405 3.72 -59.92 29.09
CA LEU A 405 3.04 -59.68 30.36
C LEU A 405 1.70 -60.40 30.37
N ILE A 406 1.39 -61.12 31.44
CA ILE A 406 0.24 -62.01 31.56
C ILE A 406 -0.64 -61.54 32.73
N ALA A 407 -1.95 -61.48 32.49
CA ALA A 407 -2.95 -61.21 33.51
C ALA A 407 -3.54 -62.50 34.07
N ASP A 408 -4.14 -62.41 35.26
CA ASP A 408 -4.86 -63.52 35.87
C ASP A 408 -6.09 -63.94 35.05
N LEU A 409 -6.46 -65.22 35.16
CA LEU A 409 -7.56 -65.79 34.39
C LEU A 409 -8.90 -65.37 34.99
N VAL A 410 -9.72 -64.69 34.19
CA VAL A 410 -11.13 -64.43 34.51
C VAL A 410 -12.00 -65.33 33.62
N ALA A 411 -12.78 -66.21 34.24
CA ALA A 411 -13.65 -67.13 33.50
C ALA A 411 -14.75 -66.34 32.77
N GLY A 412 -14.94 -66.60 31.47
CA GLY A 412 -15.93 -65.90 30.64
C GLY A 412 -15.47 -64.52 30.11
N ALA A 413 -14.21 -64.14 30.31
CA ALA A 413 -13.63 -62.95 29.69
C ALA A 413 -13.68 -63.01 28.16
N GLN A 414 -14.14 -61.94 27.52
CA GLN A 414 -14.19 -61.79 26.05
C GLN A 414 -12.95 -61.06 25.50
N GLY A 415 -12.18 -60.41 26.37
CA GLY A 415 -10.95 -59.69 26.02
C GLY A 415 -10.40 -58.93 27.23
N TYR A 416 -9.29 -58.23 27.02
CA TYR A 416 -8.58 -57.47 28.03
C TYR A 416 -8.18 -56.11 27.48
N GLN A 417 -8.25 -55.08 28.33
CA GLN A 417 -7.70 -53.76 28.03
C GLN A 417 -6.59 -53.44 29.02
N TRP A 418 -5.42 -53.13 28.49
CA TRP A 418 -4.24 -52.76 29.25
C TRP A 418 -4.09 -51.26 29.24
N ARG A 419 -4.02 -50.64 30.41
CA ARG A 419 -3.63 -49.26 30.60
C ARG A 419 -2.18 -49.22 31.06
N VAL A 420 -1.30 -48.70 30.21
CA VAL A 420 0.13 -48.65 30.46
C VAL A 420 0.57 -47.20 30.60
N THR A 421 1.07 -46.83 31.77
CA THR A 421 1.56 -45.47 32.06
C THR A 421 3.06 -45.47 32.18
N ALA A 422 3.77 -44.72 31.36
CA ALA A 422 5.21 -44.51 31.55
C ALA A 422 5.45 -43.64 32.80
N LEU A 423 6.22 -44.14 33.77
CA LEU A 423 6.56 -43.43 35.00
C LEU A 423 7.89 -42.68 34.89
N THR A 424 8.82 -43.22 34.11
CA THR A 424 10.15 -42.64 33.90
C THR A 424 10.49 -42.62 32.42
N GLY A 425 11.69 -42.18 32.08
CA GLY A 425 12.15 -42.18 30.69
C GLY A 425 11.53 -41.06 29.84
N PRO A 426 11.66 -41.16 28.52
CA PRO A 426 11.36 -40.05 27.59
C PRO A 426 9.87 -39.77 27.43
N ASN A 427 9.02 -40.75 27.74
CA ASN A 427 7.57 -40.63 27.63
C ASN A 427 6.90 -40.55 29.02
N ALA A 428 7.62 -40.12 30.06
CA ALA A 428 7.08 -40.08 31.42
C ALA A 428 5.75 -39.29 31.49
N GLY A 429 4.75 -39.87 32.14
CA GLY A 429 3.37 -39.37 32.20
C GLY A 429 2.46 -39.85 31.07
N GLN A 430 3.00 -40.42 29.98
CA GLN A 430 2.20 -40.91 28.87
C GLN A 430 1.40 -42.16 29.26
N VAL A 431 0.09 -42.13 29.02
CA VAL A 431 -0.82 -43.27 29.18
C VAL A 431 -1.18 -43.83 27.81
N GLN A 432 -1.11 -45.15 27.66
CA GLN A 432 -1.51 -45.86 26.44
C GLN A 432 -2.47 -47.00 26.77
N PHE A 433 -3.40 -47.23 25.84
CA PHE A 433 -4.36 -48.32 25.93
C PHE A 433 -4.08 -49.35 24.85
N LEU A 434 -4.11 -50.62 25.23
CA LEU A 434 -3.97 -51.76 24.32
C LEU A 434 -5.09 -52.75 24.57
N ASN A 435 -5.84 -53.13 23.54
CA ASN A 435 -6.85 -54.17 23.63
C ASN A 435 -6.28 -55.50 23.13
N THR A 436 -6.46 -56.58 23.88
CA THR A 436 -6.04 -57.93 23.49
C THR A 436 -7.17 -58.94 23.72
N LEU A 437 -7.35 -59.88 22.80
CA LEU A 437 -8.32 -60.98 23.00
C LEU A 437 -7.85 -61.98 24.07
N LEU A 438 -6.53 -62.16 24.17
CA LEU A 438 -5.91 -63.03 25.16
C LEU A 438 -5.44 -62.21 26.36
N ARG A 439 -5.23 -62.87 27.50
CA ARG A 439 -4.69 -62.29 28.74
C ARG A 439 -3.20 -61.93 28.68
N VAL A 440 -2.64 -61.74 27.48
CA VAL A 440 -1.21 -61.52 27.25
C VAL A 440 -0.99 -60.28 26.42
N MET A 441 -0.04 -59.42 26.82
CA MET A 441 0.44 -58.28 26.05
C MET A 441 1.97 -58.22 25.97
N LYS A 442 2.51 -57.44 25.04
CA LYS A 442 3.94 -57.06 24.99
C LYS A 442 4.07 -55.54 24.89
N LEU A 443 5.08 -54.95 25.51
CA LEU A 443 5.30 -53.50 25.41
C LEU A 443 5.58 -53.04 23.97
N THR A 444 6.14 -53.91 23.13
CA THR A 444 6.36 -53.64 21.70
C THR A 444 5.08 -53.52 20.87
N GLN A 445 3.91 -53.89 21.41
CA GLN A 445 2.61 -53.69 20.77
C GLN A 445 2.01 -52.31 21.06
N LEU A 446 2.64 -51.53 21.95
CA LEU A 446 2.27 -50.14 22.21
C LEU A 446 2.72 -49.25 21.05
N GLY A 447 2.02 -48.15 20.83
CA GLY A 447 2.38 -47.17 19.80
C GLY A 447 3.72 -46.49 20.09
N THR A 448 4.02 -46.25 21.37
CA THR A 448 5.30 -45.75 21.85
C THR A 448 5.81 -46.61 23.01
N TYR A 449 7.06 -47.04 22.94
CA TYR A 449 7.71 -47.83 24.00
C TYR A 449 9.18 -47.52 23.97
N ALA A 450 9.88 -47.48 25.09
CA ALA A 450 11.27 -47.04 25.19
C ALA A 450 12.06 -47.99 26.10
N TYR A 451 13.35 -48.11 25.83
CA TYR A 451 14.31 -48.78 26.72
C TYR A 451 14.58 -47.96 27.98
N ALA A 452 15.16 -48.60 29.01
CA ALA A 452 15.54 -47.98 30.28
C ALA A 452 14.39 -47.18 30.94
N THR A 453 13.15 -47.62 30.73
CA THR A 453 11.92 -46.92 31.11
C THR A 453 11.05 -47.81 31.99
N THR A 454 10.52 -47.24 33.08
CA THR A 454 9.58 -47.91 33.98
C THR A 454 8.15 -47.57 33.58
N TYR A 455 7.31 -48.59 33.46
CA TYR A 455 5.89 -48.50 33.14
C TYR A 455 5.04 -49.03 34.29
N LYS A 456 3.99 -48.30 34.68
CA LYS A 456 2.90 -48.83 35.49
C LYS A 456 1.92 -49.54 34.55
N VAL A 457 1.57 -50.78 34.86
CA VAL A 457 0.67 -51.59 34.02
C VAL A 457 -0.57 -51.95 34.82
N GLU A 458 -1.72 -51.55 34.30
CA GLU A 458 -3.04 -51.84 34.85
C GLU A 458 -3.85 -52.58 33.78
N VAL A 459 -4.70 -53.51 34.20
CA VAL A 459 -5.48 -54.36 33.29
C VAL A 459 -6.93 -54.41 33.73
N ALA A 460 -7.82 -54.31 32.75
CA ALA A 460 -9.25 -54.48 32.86
C ALA A 460 -9.71 -55.58 31.90
N VAL A 461 -10.87 -56.17 32.16
CA VAL A 461 -11.42 -57.27 31.37
C VAL A 461 -12.71 -56.83 30.68
N TYR A 462 -12.93 -57.28 29.46
CA TYR A 462 -14.24 -57.18 28.82
C TYR A 462 -15.09 -58.39 29.25
N TYR A 463 -16.23 -58.12 29.89
CA TYR A 463 -17.17 -59.12 30.38
C TYR A 463 -18.60 -58.73 29.99
N ALA A 464 -19.36 -59.68 29.48
CA ALA A 464 -20.74 -59.44 28.99
C ALA A 464 -20.87 -58.28 27.98
N GLY A 465 -19.82 -57.96 27.22
CA GLY A 465 -19.79 -56.85 26.26
C GLY A 465 -19.27 -55.53 26.83
N PHE A 466 -19.08 -55.44 28.15
CA PHE A 466 -18.70 -54.20 28.84
C PHE A 466 -17.29 -54.27 29.41
N LEU A 467 -16.59 -53.14 29.38
CA LEU A 467 -15.28 -53.01 30.00
C LEU A 467 -15.46 -52.85 31.51
N GLN A 468 -14.89 -53.77 32.26
CA GLN A 468 -14.92 -53.78 33.71
C GLN A 468 -13.91 -52.79 34.31
N PRO A 469 -14.07 -52.37 35.58
CA PRO A 469 -13.18 -51.38 36.18
C PRO A 469 -11.74 -51.88 36.29
N TYR A 470 -10.79 -50.96 36.16
CA TYR A 470 -9.38 -51.25 36.39
C TYR A 470 -9.13 -51.53 37.87
N THR A 471 -8.52 -52.67 38.17
CA THR A 471 -8.03 -52.95 39.51
C THR A 471 -6.86 -52.03 39.82
N ALA A 472 -6.98 -51.24 40.90
CA ALA A 472 -5.87 -50.42 41.38
C ALA A 472 -4.66 -51.31 41.68
N SER A 473 -3.58 -51.11 40.93
CA SER A 473 -2.36 -51.89 41.06
C SER A 473 -1.14 -50.98 41.02
N ASN A 474 -0.22 -51.17 41.97
CA ASN A 474 1.08 -50.48 41.99
C ASN A 474 2.12 -51.21 41.15
N CYS A 475 1.66 -52.06 40.21
CA CYS A 475 2.55 -52.90 39.45
C CYS A 475 3.37 -52.11 38.46
N THR A 476 4.69 -52.15 38.63
CA THR A 476 5.63 -51.50 37.71
C THR A 476 6.50 -52.53 37.00
N VAL A 477 6.80 -52.27 35.72
CA VAL A 477 7.72 -53.08 34.91
C VAL A 477 8.77 -52.17 34.33
N THR A 478 10.04 -52.51 34.48
CA THR A 478 11.15 -51.70 33.94
C THR A 478 11.74 -52.40 32.72
N THR A 479 11.80 -51.69 31.60
CA THR A 479 12.50 -52.21 30.41
C THR A 479 14.02 -52.20 30.63
N PRO A 480 14.75 -53.17 30.04
CA PRO A 480 16.18 -53.29 30.26
C PRO A 480 16.96 -52.08 29.71
N VAL A 481 18.06 -51.74 30.39
CA VAL A 481 19.05 -50.79 29.88
C VAL A 481 19.96 -51.54 28.91
N ILE A 482 19.91 -51.20 27.62
CA ILE A 482 20.72 -51.90 26.60
C ILE A 482 21.97 -51.07 26.26
N THR A 483 23.13 -51.72 26.27
CA THR A 483 24.37 -51.20 25.67
C THR A 483 24.82 -52.14 24.54
N THR A 484 25.57 -51.63 23.56
CA THR A 484 26.07 -52.42 22.43
C THR A 484 27.54 -52.11 22.15
N SER A 485 28.22 -53.04 21.47
CA SER A 485 29.63 -52.94 21.07
C SER A 485 29.79 -53.41 19.62
N LEU A 486 31.00 -53.29 19.06
CA LEU A 486 31.31 -53.79 17.73
C LEU A 486 31.22 -55.32 17.68
N MET A 487 30.77 -55.85 16.54
CA MET A 487 30.66 -57.31 16.32
C MET A 487 32.02 -58.00 16.43
N ASN A 488 33.06 -57.40 15.84
CA ASN A 488 34.44 -57.89 15.89
C ASN A 488 35.34 -56.80 16.45
N CYS A 489 35.81 -56.99 17.68
CA CYS A 489 36.71 -56.03 18.30
C CYS A 489 38.17 -56.28 17.92
N SER A 490 38.96 -55.21 17.83
CA SER A 490 40.38 -55.24 17.46
C SER A 490 40.65 -55.74 16.03
N GLN A 491 39.67 -55.62 15.13
CA GLN A 491 39.82 -56.03 13.73
C GLN A 491 40.69 -55.05 12.93
N THR A 492 41.45 -55.59 11.97
CA THR A 492 42.18 -54.79 10.98
C THR A 492 41.42 -54.80 9.66
N LEU A 493 41.04 -53.62 9.20
CA LEU A 493 40.31 -53.44 7.94
C LEU A 493 41.21 -53.75 6.74
N LEU A 494 40.67 -54.43 5.73
CA LEU A 494 41.31 -54.72 4.45
C LEU A 494 41.38 -53.49 3.54
N THR A 495 40.34 -52.64 3.59
CA THR A 495 40.28 -51.38 2.82
C THR A 495 39.63 -50.28 3.67
N MET A 496 39.89 -49.00 3.32
CA MET A 496 39.25 -47.85 4.00
C MET A 496 37.72 -47.76 3.78
N SER A 497 37.18 -48.54 2.85
CA SER A 497 35.73 -48.58 2.52
C SER A 497 35.01 -49.80 3.09
N GLU A 498 35.70 -50.64 3.86
CA GLU A 498 35.11 -51.81 4.51
C GLU A 498 34.08 -51.39 5.56
N VAL A 499 33.00 -52.18 5.65
CA VAL A 499 31.87 -51.90 6.54
C VAL A 499 32.14 -52.45 7.93
N ILE A 500 31.96 -51.59 8.94
CA ILE A 500 32.11 -51.92 10.35
C ILE A 500 30.71 -52.07 10.97
N TYR A 501 30.42 -53.22 11.58
CA TYR A 501 29.11 -53.53 12.15
C TYR A 501 29.11 -53.48 13.69
N ALA A 502 28.07 -52.87 14.26
CA ALA A 502 27.69 -53.02 15.65
C ALA A 502 26.88 -54.31 15.89
N ASN A 503 26.86 -54.81 17.13
CA ASN A 503 25.97 -55.90 17.53
C ASN A 503 24.50 -55.50 17.39
N ASN A 504 23.68 -56.44 16.92
CA ASN A 504 22.28 -56.20 16.66
C ASN A 504 21.49 -56.00 17.95
N VAL A 505 20.90 -54.83 18.13
CA VAL A 505 19.89 -54.60 19.18
C VAL A 505 18.51 -54.63 18.53
N PRO A 506 17.65 -55.63 18.85
CA PRO A 506 16.29 -55.69 18.33
C PRO A 506 15.55 -54.38 18.55
N TYR A 507 14.71 -53.95 17.62
CA TYR A 507 13.85 -52.76 17.75
C TYR A 507 14.58 -51.41 18.00
N ALA A 508 15.92 -51.36 17.87
CA ALA A 508 16.66 -50.11 17.88
C ALA A 508 16.39 -49.28 16.62
N THR A 509 16.23 -47.96 16.76
CA THR A 509 15.91 -47.04 15.65
C THR A 509 17.16 -46.42 15.00
N GLY A 510 18.33 -46.61 15.61
CA GLY A 510 19.60 -46.09 15.11
C GLY A 510 20.75 -46.30 16.08
N TYR A 511 21.93 -45.85 15.67
CA TYR A 511 23.20 -46.01 16.36
C TYR A 511 24.00 -44.71 16.28
N ARG A 512 24.71 -44.39 17.35
CA ARG A 512 25.67 -43.29 17.44
C ARG A 512 27.04 -43.87 17.69
N PHE A 513 27.95 -43.61 16.77
CA PHE A 513 29.33 -44.05 16.83
C PHE A 513 30.20 -42.89 17.27
N ARG A 514 30.84 -43.00 18.43
CA ARG A 514 31.88 -42.07 18.87
C ARG A 514 33.23 -42.67 18.49
N ILE A 515 33.94 -42.05 17.55
CA ILE A 515 35.23 -42.51 17.04
C ILE A 515 36.33 -41.55 17.49
N SER A 516 37.43 -42.08 18.01
CA SER A 516 38.59 -41.30 18.47
C SER A 516 39.90 -41.89 17.96
N ASP A 517 40.86 -41.02 17.60
CA ASP A 517 42.25 -41.38 17.30
C ASP A 517 43.19 -41.25 18.51
N GLY A 518 42.62 -40.98 19.70
CA GLY A 518 43.33 -40.68 20.95
C GLY A 518 43.55 -39.20 21.23
N VAL A 519 43.37 -38.31 20.24
CA VAL A 519 43.51 -36.85 20.36
C VAL A 519 42.25 -36.14 19.88
N ASN A 520 41.78 -36.48 18.68
CA ASN A 520 40.55 -36.01 18.06
C ASN A 520 39.43 -37.02 18.30
N THR A 521 38.23 -36.50 18.53
CA THR A 521 37.02 -37.32 18.70
C THR A 521 35.90 -36.78 17.82
N THR A 522 35.18 -37.67 17.17
CA THR A 522 34.03 -37.35 16.32
C THR A 522 32.86 -38.27 16.63
N VAL A 523 31.65 -37.79 16.35
CA VAL A 523 30.41 -38.53 16.58
C VAL A 523 29.69 -38.65 15.25
N LEU A 524 29.28 -39.87 14.91
CA LEU A 524 28.59 -40.21 13.68
C LEU A 524 27.27 -40.91 14.01
N ASP A 525 26.16 -40.28 13.62
CA ASP A 525 24.81 -40.81 13.82
C ASP A 525 24.31 -41.50 12.56
N ARG A 526 23.76 -42.70 12.73
CA ARG A 526 23.30 -43.56 11.63
C ARG A 526 21.99 -44.22 12.02
N SER A 527 21.05 -44.32 11.09
CA SER A 527 19.84 -45.16 11.26
C SER A 527 20.15 -46.66 11.12
N VAL A 528 21.33 -46.99 10.58
CA VAL A 528 21.81 -48.36 10.38
C VAL A 528 22.94 -48.68 11.35
N ARG A 529 23.10 -49.96 11.69
CA ARG A 529 24.15 -50.45 12.61
C ARG A 529 25.57 -50.48 12.03
N GLU A 530 25.78 -49.77 10.93
CA GLU A 530 27.02 -49.81 10.16
C GLU A 530 27.58 -48.42 9.85
N PHE A 531 28.91 -48.35 9.81
CA PHE A 531 29.65 -47.20 9.29
C PHE A 531 30.94 -47.65 8.58
N ARG A 532 31.57 -46.72 7.88
CA ARG A 532 32.84 -46.91 7.17
C ARG A 532 33.79 -45.78 7.58
N MET A 533 35.09 -46.04 7.56
CA MET A 533 36.07 -45.01 7.95
C MET A 533 36.02 -43.78 7.02
N ASN A 534 35.80 -43.97 5.72
CA ASN A 534 35.69 -42.86 4.76
C ASN A 534 34.51 -41.89 4.98
N LEU A 535 33.54 -42.23 5.86
CA LEU A 535 32.44 -41.33 6.22
C LEU A 535 32.85 -40.29 7.27
N ILE A 536 34.04 -40.41 7.86
CA ILE A 536 34.55 -39.47 8.85
C ILE A 536 35.11 -38.25 8.13
N THR A 537 34.51 -37.09 8.37
CA THR A 537 34.92 -35.81 7.75
C THR A 537 35.62 -34.87 8.72
N ALA A 538 35.39 -35.03 10.03
CA ALA A 538 35.94 -34.17 11.08
C ALA A 538 37.47 -34.22 11.16
N PHE A 539 38.05 -35.38 10.86
CA PHE A 539 39.47 -35.57 10.60
C PHE A 539 39.61 -36.63 9.52
N GLN A 540 40.68 -36.55 8.73
CA GLN A 540 40.94 -37.55 7.69
C GLN A 540 41.52 -38.83 8.34
N PRO A 541 40.86 -39.99 8.20
CA PRO A 541 41.41 -41.25 8.71
C PRO A 541 42.74 -41.57 8.02
N LYS A 542 43.77 -41.86 8.82
CA LYS A 542 45.11 -42.15 8.33
C LYS A 542 45.32 -43.65 8.22
N PHE A 543 46.04 -44.10 7.20
CA PHE A 543 46.47 -45.49 7.07
C PHE A 543 47.41 -45.90 8.22
N GLY A 544 47.34 -47.17 8.64
CA GLY A 544 48.20 -47.75 9.67
C GLY A 544 48.00 -47.22 11.09
N ARG A 545 46.82 -46.66 11.39
CA ARG A 545 46.43 -46.14 12.72
C ARG A 545 45.30 -46.94 13.35
N GLN A 546 45.28 -46.93 14.69
CA GLN A 546 44.21 -47.51 15.51
C GLN A 546 43.23 -46.42 15.95
N TYR A 547 41.94 -46.75 15.93
CA TYR A 547 40.85 -45.88 16.35
C TYR A 547 40.00 -46.59 17.41
N THR A 548 39.59 -45.86 18.45
CA THR A 548 38.66 -46.33 19.47
C THR A 548 37.24 -45.94 19.08
N VAL A 549 36.32 -46.88 19.15
CA VAL A 549 34.91 -46.75 18.77
C VAL A 549 34.04 -47.16 19.95
N GLU A 550 33.18 -46.25 20.37
CA GLU A 550 32.12 -46.48 21.36
C GLU A 550 30.76 -46.29 20.70
N ILE A 551 29.80 -47.13 21.09
CA ILE A 551 28.49 -47.18 20.42
C ILE A 551 27.41 -46.91 21.43
N SER A 552 26.53 -45.99 21.09
CA SER A 552 25.29 -45.73 21.80
C SER A 552 24.12 -46.09 20.89
N VAL A 553 23.09 -46.72 21.46
CA VAL A 553 21.88 -47.11 20.74
C VAL A 553 20.87 -45.97 20.83
N ARG A 554 20.28 -45.62 19.70
CA ARG A 554 19.16 -44.69 19.65
C ARG A 554 17.90 -45.42 20.09
N ASN A 555 17.29 -44.90 21.15
CA ASN A 555 16.02 -45.36 21.66
C ASN A 555 14.88 -44.91 20.71
N THR A 556 13.70 -45.46 20.88
CA THR A 556 12.53 -45.24 19.99
C THR A 556 12.03 -43.80 19.95
N ASP A 557 12.24 -43.07 21.02
CA ASP A 557 11.99 -41.63 21.22
C ASP A 557 13.08 -40.74 20.60
N GLY A 558 14.19 -41.34 20.18
CA GLY A 558 15.31 -40.66 19.54
C GLY A 558 16.44 -40.27 20.47
N VAL A 559 16.32 -40.44 21.79
CA VAL A 559 17.40 -40.24 22.77
C VAL A 559 18.41 -41.38 22.69
N TYR A 560 19.68 -41.05 22.95
CA TYR A 560 20.78 -42.01 22.93
C TYR A 560 21.02 -42.59 24.32
N LEU A 561 21.01 -43.91 24.41
CA LEU A 561 21.33 -44.66 25.64
C LEU A 561 22.81 -44.50 26.02
N PRO A 562 23.24 -44.91 27.23
CA PRO A 562 24.64 -44.88 27.59
C PRO A 562 25.53 -45.62 26.57
N TYR A 563 26.74 -45.10 26.35
CA TYR A 563 27.71 -45.76 25.49
C TYR A 563 28.09 -47.13 26.06
N GLY A 564 28.15 -48.14 25.19
CA GLY A 564 28.69 -49.44 25.54
C GLY A 564 30.21 -49.43 25.69
N ALA A 565 30.76 -50.61 25.95
CA ALA A 565 32.20 -50.76 26.14
C ALA A 565 33.00 -50.30 24.90
N PRO A 566 34.11 -49.54 25.08
CA PRO A 566 34.95 -49.09 23.99
C PRO A 566 35.62 -50.26 23.28
N CYS A 567 35.77 -50.13 21.97
CA CYS A 567 36.36 -51.16 21.14
C CYS A 567 37.29 -50.56 20.08
N THR A 568 38.39 -51.22 19.72
CA THR A 568 39.38 -50.69 18.77
C THR A 568 39.22 -51.26 17.36
N VAL A 569 39.55 -50.43 16.36
CA VAL A 569 39.61 -50.81 14.94
C VAL A 569 40.92 -50.30 14.35
N ASN A 570 41.64 -51.18 13.64
CA ASN A 570 42.90 -50.85 12.98
C ASN A 570 42.65 -50.61 11.48
N THR A 571 43.11 -49.48 10.97
CA THR A 571 43.07 -49.17 9.52
C THR A 571 44.12 -49.97 8.75
N PRO A 572 43.92 -50.24 7.44
CA PRO A 572 44.90 -50.95 6.63
C PRO A 572 46.22 -50.17 6.58
N VAL A 573 47.31 -50.89 6.35
CA VAL A 573 48.60 -50.29 5.98
C VAL A 573 48.48 -49.55 4.65
N PHE A 574 49.32 -48.54 4.43
CA PHE A 574 49.28 -47.74 3.20
C PHE A 574 49.57 -48.64 1.97
N PRO A 575 48.71 -48.65 0.94
CA PRO A 575 48.85 -49.54 -0.21
C PRO A 575 49.98 -49.09 -1.16
N THR A 576 50.66 -50.04 -1.80
CA THR A 576 51.68 -49.78 -2.84
C THR A 576 51.20 -50.23 -4.22
N THR A 577 51.74 -49.61 -5.28
CA THR A 577 51.48 -49.96 -6.69
C THR A 577 52.80 -50.07 -7.47
N SER A 578 52.78 -50.73 -8.63
CA SER A 578 53.93 -50.87 -9.54
C SER A 578 53.49 -50.66 -10.99
N VAL A 579 54.46 -50.58 -11.91
CA VAL A 579 54.19 -50.68 -13.35
C VAL A 579 53.51 -52.03 -13.62
N GLN A 580 52.59 -52.09 -14.60
CA GLN A 580 51.93 -53.33 -14.98
C GLN A 580 52.97 -54.41 -15.34
N ASP A 581 52.73 -55.65 -14.91
CA ASP A 581 53.67 -56.74 -15.13
C ASP A 581 53.97 -57.00 -16.62
N SER A 582 53.03 -56.70 -17.52
CA SER A 582 53.24 -56.80 -18.98
C SER A 582 54.14 -55.69 -19.57
N GLN A 583 54.41 -54.63 -18.80
CA GLN A 583 55.22 -53.48 -19.19
C GLN A 583 56.39 -53.23 -18.22
N CYS A 584 56.74 -54.25 -17.43
CA CYS A 584 57.74 -54.23 -16.38
C CYS A 584 58.79 -55.32 -16.68
N ASP A 585 60.00 -55.18 -16.13
CA ASP A 585 61.08 -56.16 -16.23
C ASP A 585 61.56 -56.39 -17.69
N ASP A 586 62.26 -55.38 -18.22
CA ASP A 586 62.87 -55.30 -19.57
C ASP A 586 61.91 -55.02 -20.73
N PHE A 587 60.83 -54.31 -20.44
CA PHE A 587 59.91 -53.81 -21.46
C PHE A 587 60.58 -52.76 -22.38
N SER A 588 60.56 -52.98 -23.69
CA SER A 588 61.09 -52.05 -24.70
C SER A 588 59.96 -51.53 -25.61
N PRO A 589 59.47 -50.29 -25.41
CA PRO A 589 58.44 -49.71 -26.27
C PRO A 589 58.99 -49.37 -27.66
N GLU A 590 58.16 -49.43 -28.71
CA GLU A 590 58.55 -49.15 -30.10
C GLU A 590 59.11 -47.73 -30.32
N ASN A 591 58.65 -46.77 -29.51
CA ASN A 591 59.16 -45.39 -29.48
C ASN A 591 58.99 -44.78 -28.09
N THR A 592 59.64 -43.64 -27.84
CA THR A 592 59.60 -42.95 -26.53
C THR A 592 58.24 -42.34 -26.19
N GLY A 593 57.31 -42.27 -27.14
CA GLY A 593 55.95 -41.74 -26.97
C GLY A 593 54.90 -42.79 -26.57
N VAL A 594 55.27 -44.08 -26.50
CA VAL A 594 54.40 -45.17 -26.03
C VAL A 594 54.03 -44.96 -24.56
N ILE A 595 52.75 -45.21 -24.25
CA ILE A 595 52.19 -45.03 -22.91
C ILE A 595 52.45 -46.28 -22.06
N ILE A 596 53.08 -46.08 -20.91
CA ILE A 596 53.33 -47.12 -19.90
C ILE A 596 52.36 -46.91 -18.75
N TYR A 597 51.69 -47.98 -18.31
CA TYR A 597 50.65 -47.94 -17.29
C TYR A 597 51.13 -48.55 -15.96
N ALA A 598 50.76 -47.90 -14.85
CA ALA A 598 50.77 -48.51 -13.53
C ALA A 598 49.53 -49.37 -13.29
N THR A 599 49.64 -50.34 -12.37
CA THR A 599 48.47 -51.07 -11.88
C THR A 599 47.54 -50.10 -11.15
N SER A 600 46.25 -50.11 -11.51
CA SER A 600 45.29 -49.20 -10.91
C SER A 600 44.98 -49.61 -9.48
N TYR A 601 45.03 -48.63 -8.58
CA TYR A 601 44.52 -48.78 -7.23
C TYR A 601 43.27 -47.90 -7.03
N PRO A 602 42.14 -48.46 -6.56
CA PRO A 602 40.93 -47.70 -6.31
C PRO A 602 41.15 -46.56 -5.31
N GLY A 603 40.74 -45.34 -5.66
CA GLY A 603 40.82 -44.17 -4.79
C GLY A 603 42.09 -43.32 -4.90
N ALA A 604 43.10 -43.76 -5.67
CA ALA A 604 44.28 -42.93 -5.92
C ALA A 604 43.93 -41.77 -6.88
N ILE A 605 44.25 -40.54 -6.49
CA ILE A 605 43.96 -39.31 -7.27
C ILE A 605 45.12 -38.91 -8.17
N ALA A 606 46.35 -39.33 -7.82
CA ALA A 606 47.54 -39.10 -8.64
C ALA A 606 48.60 -40.19 -8.39
N TYR A 607 49.52 -40.29 -9.34
CA TYR A 607 50.63 -41.23 -9.36
C TYR A 607 51.94 -40.43 -9.52
N VAL A 608 52.95 -40.77 -8.74
CA VAL A 608 54.30 -40.24 -8.92
C VAL A 608 55.18 -41.36 -9.46
N PHE A 609 55.74 -41.11 -10.64
CA PHE A 609 56.66 -42.00 -11.33
C PHE A 609 58.07 -41.49 -11.10
N ASN A 610 58.92 -42.30 -10.47
CA ASN A 610 60.34 -42.00 -10.30
C ASN A 610 61.16 -42.92 -11.21
N LEU A 611 61.95 -42.32 -12.10
CA LEU A 611 62.91 -43.02 -12.95
C LEU A 611 64.34 -42.80 -12.43
N SER A 612 65.07 -43.89 -12.20
CA SER A 612 66.49 -43.87 -11.87
C SER A 612 67.28 -44.78 -12.81
N GLY A 613 68.49 -44.38 -13.18
CA GLY A 613 69.30 -45.14 -14.14
C GLY A 613 70.47 -44.33 -14.69
N PRO A 614 71.15 -44.83 -15.73
CA PRO A 614 72.33 -44.20 -16.30
C PRO A 614 72.05 -42.76 -16.76
N ALA A 615 72.97 -41.84 -16.49
CA ALA A 615 72.86 -40.40 -16.81
C ALA A 615 71.73 -39.63 -16.09
N LEU A 616 71.05 -40.24 -15.11
CA LEU A 616 70.12 -39.57 -14.19
C LEU A 616 70.70 -39.49 -12.77
N PRO A 617 70.22 -38.59 -11.89
CA PRO A 617 70.64 -38.54 -10.48
C PRO A 617 70.38 -39.85 -9.74
N GLU A 618 71.17 -40.18 -8.71
CA GLU A 618 71.00 -41.41 -7.91
C GLU A 618 69.60 -41.51 -7.26
N GLN A 619 69.00 -40.38 -6.90
CA GLN A 619 67.64 -40.33 -6.34
C GLN A 619 66.53 -40.47 -7.40
N GLY A 620 66.90 -40.48 -8.69
CA GLY A 620 66.01 -40.49 -9.84
C GLY A 620 65.32 -39.14 -10.07
N ILE A 621 64.58 -39.06 -11.17
CA ILE A 621 63.72 -37.92 -11.51
C ILE A 621 62.27 -38.33 -11.29
N GLU A 622 61.49 -37.47 -10.64
CA GLU A 622 60.06 -37.69 -10.39
C GLU A 622 59.18 -36.90 -11.36
N VAL A 623 58.12 -37.55 -11.84
CA VAL A 623 57.05 -36.92 -12.60
C VAL A 623 55.71 -37.24 -11.92
N LEU A 624 54.98 -36.20 -11.54
CA LEU A 624 53.61 -36.29 -11.03
C LEU A 624 52.63 -36.36 -12.20
N ARG A 625 51.75 -37.36 -12.20
CA ARG A 625 50.66 -37.51 -13.16
C ARG A 625 49.35 -37.76 -12.44
N ASN A 626 48.29 -37.08 -12.87
CA ASN A 626 46.92 -37.38 -12.41
C ASN A 626 46.35 -38.63 -13.12
N THR A 627 47.05 -39.14 -14.14
CA THR A 627 46.73 -40.39 -14.80
C THR A 627 47.69 -41.49 -14.32
N ARG A 628 47.23 -42.74 -14.36
CA ARG A 628 48.03 -43.92 -14.03
C ARG A 628 49.12 -44.26 -15.07
N SER A 629 49.52 -43.30 -15.89
CA SER A 629 50.36 -43.56 -17.05
C SER A 629 51.41 -42.48 -17.27
N PHE A 630 52.56 -42.86 -17.80
CA PHE A 630 53.62 -41.96 -18.21
C PHE A 630 54.20 -42.37 -19.56
N LYS A 631 54.95 -41.47 -20.20
CA LYS A 631 55.74 -41.75 -21.40
C LYS A 631 57.21 -41.56 -21.09
N LEU A 632 58.09 -42.29 -21.78
CA LEU A 632 59.53 -42.07 -21.63
C LEU A 632 59.95 -40.67 -22.11
N SER A 633 59.21 -40.09 -23.07
CA SER A 633 59.38 -38.69 -23.49
C SER A 633 59.13 -37.65 -22.39
N ASP A 634 58.49 -38.03 -21.28
CA ASP A 634 58.24 -37.13 -20.16
C ASP A 634 59.49 -36.86 -19.32
N PHE A 635 60.54 -37.67 -19.53
CA PHE A 635 61.82 -37.58 -18.86
C PHE A 635 62.88 -37.09 -19.85
N SER A 636 63.72 -36.15 -19.42
CA SER A 636 64.85 -35.65 -20.19
C SER A 636 66.14 -36.38 -19.81
N GLY A 637 67.12 -36.40 -20.72
CA GLY A 637 68.43 -37.01 -20.45
C GLY A 637 68.48 -38.54 -20.56
N LEU A 638 67.48 -39.17 -21.19
CA LEU A 638 67.47 -40.62 -21.39
C LEU A 638 68.46 -41.05 -22.50
N VAL A 639 69.25 -42.08 -22.22
CA VAL A 639 70.20 -42.67 -23.17
C VAL A 639 69.50 -43.76 -23.99
N PRO A 640 69.50 -43.68 -25.34
CA PRO A 640 68.91 -44.72 -26.19
C PRO A 640 69.57 -46.09 -25.97
N GLY A 641 68.76 -47.14 -25.80
CA GLY A 641 69.22 -48.50 -25.56
C GLY A 641 69.57 -48.83 -24.10
N ALA A 642 69.51 -47.85 -23.18
CA ALA A 642 69.76 -48.08 -21.76
C ALA A 642 68.49 -48.50 -20.99
N THR A 643 68.68 -49.26 -19.92
CA THR A 643 67.62 -49.72 -19.02
C THR A 643 67.50 -48.79 -17.80
N TYR A 644 66.27 -48.40 -17.46
CA TYR A 644 65.94 -47.54 -16.32
C TYR A 644 65.02 -48.25 -15.33
N ASN A 645 65.25 -48.01 -14.04
CA ASN A 645 64.39 -48.45 -12.94
C ASN A 645 63.24 -47.46 -12.76
N VAL A 646 62.02 -47.98 -12.73
CA VAL A 646 60.77 -47.26 -12.52
C VAL A 646 60.17 -47.73 -11.21
N ARG A 647 59.93 -46.79 -10.29
CA ARG A 647 59.15 -47.03 -9.07
C ARG A 647 57.97 -46.07 -9.03
N VAL A 648 56.84 -46.56 -8.54
CA VAL A 648 55.58 -45.84 -8.53
C VAL A 648 55.09 -45.71 -7.08
N ARG A 649 54.58 -44.53 -6.72
CA ARG A 649 53.87 -44.31 -5.45
C ARG A 649 52.52 -43.64 -5.70
N LEU A 650 51.57 -43.93 -4.81
CA LEU A 650 50.19 -43.44 -4.87
C LEU A 650 50.05 -42.15 -4.05
N ILE A 651 49.23 -41.23 -4.57
CA ILE A 651 48.73 -40.08 -3.83
C ILE A 651 47.22 -40.22 -3.73
N PHE A 652 46.71 -40.25 -2.50
CA PHE A 652 45.27 -40.19 -2.19
C PHE A 652 44.82 -38.78 -1.81
N ASN A 653 45.76 -37.94 -1.33
CA ASN A 653 45.53 -36.55 -0.97
C ASN A 653 46.83 -35.76 -1.16
N TYR A 654 46.77 -34.57 -1.76
CA TYR A 654 47.94 -33.72 -2.00
C TYR A 654 48.54 -33.11 -0.73
N SER A 655 47.79 -33.10 0.38
CA SER A 655 48.23 -32.56 1.67
C SER A 655 48.89 -33.57 2.61
N ASP A 656 48.83 -34.87 2.28
CA ASP A 656 49.45 -35.94 3.07
C ASP A 656 50.87 -36.25 2.58
N ILE A 657 51.71 -36.81 3.46
CA ILE A 657 53.04 -37.30 3.09
C ILE A 657 52.86 -38.37 1.98
N PRO A 658 53.53 -38.25 0.83
CA PRO A 658 53.41 -39.21 -0.26
C PRO A 658 53.69 -40.65 0.21
N GLY A 659 52.91 -41.61 -0.29
CA GLY A 659 53.03 -43.01 0.09
C GLY A 659 54.39 -43.63 -0.22
N PRO A 660 54.70 -44.81 0.37
CA PRO A 660 55.90 -45.55 0.04
C PRO A 660 55.90 -45.99 -1.44
N TYR A 661 57.09 -46.13 -2.00
CA TYR A 661 57.29 -46.68 -3.34
C TYR A 661 56.96 -48.18 -3.37
N GLY A 662 56.27 -48.64 -4.42
CA GLY A 662 56.05 -50.07 -4.65
C GLY A 662 57.22 -50.78 -5.32
N LYS A 663 56.95 -51.93 -5.94
CA LYS A 663 57.95 -52.76 -6.62
C LYS A 663 58.69 -51.95 -7.70
N ILE A 664 60.00 -52.12 -7.77
CA ILE A 664 60.85 -51.56 -8.83
C ILE A 664 60.68 -52.39 -10.10
N CYS A 665 60.51 -51.73 -11.24
CA CYS A 665 60.35 -52.31 -12.56
C CYS A 665 61.41 -51.76 -13.52
N THR A 666 61.97 -52.57 -14.43
CA THR A 666 62.91 -52.06 -15.46
C THR A 666 62.23 -51.79 -16.81
N VAL A 667 62.61 -50.70 -17.49
CA VAL A 667 62.15 -50.33 -18.84
C VAL A 667 63.35 -49.91 -19.70
N VAL A 668 63.39 -50.37 -20.96
CA VAL A 668 64.50 -50.11 -21.91
C VAL A 668 64.11 -49.03 -22.92
N VAL A 669 64.93 -48.00 -23.10
CA VAL A 669 64.66 -46.93 -24.08
C VAL A 669 64.91 -47.44 -25.51
N PRO A 670 63.96 -47.31 -26.47
CA PRO A 670 64.14 -47.79 -27.84
C PRO A 670 65.33 -47.12 -28.55
N GLY A 671 66.13 -47.92 -29.25
CA GLY A 671 67.25 -47.44 -30.07
C GLY A 671 66.80 -46.89 -31.43
N SER A 672 67.50 -45.88 -31.95
CA SER A 672 67.27 -45.38 -33.32
C SER A 672 67.69 -46.42 -34.37
N SER A 673 66.75 -46.99 -35.13
CA SER A 673 67.09 -47.79 -36.31
C SER A 673 67.56 -46.88 -37.45
N ARG A 674 68.72 -47.19 -38.04
CA ARG A 674 69.23 -46.50 -39.24
C ARG A 674 68.54 -47.08 -40.48
N MET A 675 67.82 -46.27 -41.25
CA MET A 675 67.41 -46.66 -42.61
C MET A 675 68.65 -46.81 -43.52
N MET A 676 68.75 -47.93 -44.22
CA MET A 676 69.86 -48.31 -45.09
C MET A 676 69.63 -47.75 -46.51
N HIS A 677 70.47 -46.81 -46.94
CA HIS A 677 70.44 -46.22 -48.29
C HIS A 677 71.16 -47.18 -49.28
N VAL A 678 70.46 -47.67 -50.32
CA VAL A 678 71.02 -48.56 -51.36
C VAL A 678 71.36 -47.72 -52.61
N PRO A 679 72.62 -47.68 -53.07
CA PRO A 679 73.02 -46.83 -54.20
C PRO A 679 72.49 -47.36 -55.55
N PHE A 680 72.08 -46.45 -56.45
CA PHE A 680 71.62 -46.75 -57.81
C PHE A 680 72.76 -47.34 -58.66
N THR A 681 72.59 -48.57 -59.14
CA THR A 681 73.59 -49.22 -60.01
C THR A 681 72.92 -49.89 -61.20
N ALA A 682 73.53 -49.71 -62.38
CA ALA A 682 73.10 -50.32 -63.64
C ALA A 682 74.30 -51.02 -64.29
N VAL A 683 74.13 -52.30 -64.67
CA VAL A 683 75.17 -53.14 -65.28
C VAL A 683 74.61 -53.83 -66.51
N ALA A 684 75.35 -53.79 -67.62
CA ALA A 684 74.99 -54.45 -68.87
C ALA A 684 76.00 -55.54 -69.25
N TYR A 685 75.53 -56.74 -69.62
CA TYR A 685 76.37 -57.88 -69.99
C TYR A 685 75.67 -58.82 -70.99
N PRO A 686 76.41 -59.54 -71.85
CA PRO A 686 77.85 -59.46 -72.09
C PRO A 686 78.23 -58.20 -72.90
N ASN A 687 79.48 -57.73 -72.75
CA ASN A 687 80.02 -56.62 -73.54
C ASN A 687 81.52 -56.91 -73.86
N PRO A 688 81.92 -57.15 -75.12
CA PRO A 688 81.12 -57.03 -76.35
C PRO A 688 80.04 -58.11 -76.51
N PHE A 689 78.91 -57.79 -77.14
CA PHE A 689 77.81 -58.73 -77.43
C PHE A 689 77.75 -59.09 -78.93
N SER A 690 77.22 -60.28 -79.26
CA SER A 690 77.06 -60.75 -80.65
C SER A 690 75.65 -60.47 -81.19
N ASP A 691 74.62 -60.88 -80.44
CA ASP A 691 73.23 -60.72 -80.84
C ASP A 691 72.53 -59.68 -79.98
N SER A 692 72.39 -59.93 -78.67
CA SER A 692 71.78 -59.02 -77.70
C SER A 692 72.52 -59.01 -76.36
N PHE A 693 72.31 -57.98 -75.55
CA PHE A 693 72.83 -57.89 -74.17
C PHE A 693 71.68 -57.71 -73.16
N ASN A 694 71.96 -58.07 -71.92
CA ASN A 694 71.06 -57.90 -70.79
C ASN A 694 71.47 -56.71 -69.94
N LEU A 695 70.51 -55.86 -69.59
CA LEU A 695 70.69 -54.72 -68.70
C LEU A 695 69.97 -55.01 -67.38
N ASN A 696 70.71 -55.00 -66.27
CA ASN A 696 70.17 -55.13 -64.93
C ASN A 696 70.36 -53.82 -64.16
N VAL A 697 69.28 -53.33 -63.56
CA VAL A 697 69.25 -52.07 -62.79
C VAL A 697 68.73 -52.37 -61.39
N THR A 698 69.53 -52.04 -60.38
CA THR A 698 69.19 -52.16 -58.96
C THR A 698 69.07 -50.78 -58.33
N THR A 699 67.89 -50.52 -57.76
CA THR A 699 67.47 -49.22 -57.20
C THR A 699 66.47 -49.46 -56.06
N SER A 700 66.43 -48.56 -55.08
CA SER A 700 65.42 -48.53 -54.01
C SER A 700 64.35 -47.45 -54.23
N ALA A 701 64.34 -46.77 -55.37
CA ALA A 701 63.37 -45.74 -55.72
C ALA A 701 62.23 -46.29 -56.62
N ASP A 702 60.99 -45.88 -56.36
CA ASP A 702 59.78 -46.35 -57.06
C ASP A 702 59.48 -45.59 -58.38
N SER A 703 60.31 -44.62 -58.79
CA SER A 703 60.10 -43.82 -60.01
C SER A 703 60.43 -44.59 -61.30
N ARG A 704 59.81 -44.26 -62.44
CA ARG A 704 60.00 -44.99 -63.72
C ARG A 704 61.45 -44.87 -64.24
N ILE A 705 62.00 -45.98 -64.74
CA ILE A 705 63.33 -46.06 -65.34
C ILE A 705 63.21 -45.83 -66.85
N ALA A 706 63.95 -44.87 -67.40
CA ALA A 706 64.06 -44.62 -68.84
C ALA A 706 65.43 -45.05 -69.37
N ILE A 707 65.44 -45.79 -70.47
CA ILE A 707 66.63 -46.32 -71.13
C ILE A 707 66.65 -45.80 -72.56
N ARG A 708 67.75 -45.15 -72.96
CA ARG A 708 67.96 -44.61 -74.31
C ARG A 708 69.30 -45.08 -74.85
N ILE A 709 69.31 -45.58 -76.08
CA ILE A 709 70.51 -46.12 -76.73
C ILE A 709 70.84 -45.29 -77.95
N TYR A 710 72.08 -44.81 -77.99
CA TYR A 710 72.61 -43.98 -79.09
C TYR A 710 73.78 -44.68 -79.77
N ASP A 711 73.94 -44.48 -81.08
CA ASP A 711 75.17 -44.79 -81.79
C ASP A 711 76.27 -43.74 -81.54
N MET A 712 77.51 -44.00 -81.99
CA MET A 712 78.62 -43.05 -81.84
C MET A 712 78.45 -41.74 -82.63
N THR A 713 77.50 -41.67 -83.56
CA THR A 713 77.16 -40.43 -84.27
C THR A 713 76.09 -39.61 -83.54
N GLY A 714 75.57 -40.12 -82.41
CA GLY A 714 74.58 -39.45 -81.57
C GLY A 714 73.13 -39.70 -82.00
N ARG A 715 72.88 -40.60 -82.96
CA ARG A 715 71.52 -40.96 -83.38
C ARG A 715 70.90 -41.92 -82.36
N LEU A 716 69.68 -41.61 -81.91
CA LEU A 716 68.90 -42.48 -81.02
C LEU A 716 68.41 -43.70 -81.81
N LEU A 717 68.80 -44.90 -81.37
CA LEU A 717 68.40 -46.17 -81.99
C LEU A 717 67.19 -46.78 -81.29
N GLU A 718 67.15 -46.77 -79.96
CA GLU A 718 66.05 -47.33 -79.20
C GLU A 718 65.83 -46.54 -77.90
N SER A 719 64.57 -46.37 -77.50
CA SER A 719 64.18 -45.75 -76.23
C SER A 719 63.03 -46.54 -75.59
N ARG A 720 63.19 -46.93 -74.33
CA ARG A 720 62.15 -47.62 -73.54
C ARG A 720 62.00 -47.00 -72.16
N SER A 721 60.81 -47.11 -71.57
CA SER A 721 60.56 -46.74 -70.18
C SER A 721 59.79 -47.83 -69.46
N THR A 722 60.20 -48.20 -68.24
CA THR A 722 59.57 -49.27 -67.45
C THR A 722 59.36 -48.83 -66.00
N GLU A 723 58.36 -49.39 -65.31
CA GLU A 723 58.10 -49.11 -63.89
C GLU A 723 59.11 -49.83 -62.97
N ALA A 724 59.51 -49.17 -61.87
CA ALA A 724 60.52 -49.65 -60.95
C ALA A 724 59.89 -50.58 -59.89
N SER A 725 59.84 -51.87 -60.17
CA SER A 725 59.52 -52.90 -59.18
C SER A 725 60.65 -53.94 -59.19
N SER A 726 61.54 -53.85 -58.18
CA SER A 726 62.60 -54.80 -57.78
C SER A 726 63.17 -55.73 -58.88
N SER A 727 64.37 -55.36 -59.39
CA SER A 727 65.28 -56.15 -60.25
C SER A 727 64.63 -56.89 -61.43
N LYS A 728 64.52 -56.22 -62.58
CA LYS A 728 64.20 -56.86 -63.87
C LYS A 728 65.39 -56.75 -64.82
N THR A 729 65.79 -57.88 -65.39
CA THR A 729 66.76 -57.96 -66.48
C THR A 729 66.05 -57.67 -67.80
N LEU A 730 66.48 -56.65 -68.55
CA LEU A 730 65.93 -56.31 -69.86
C LEU A 730 66.92 -56.68 -70.98
N THR A 731 66.49 -57.47 -71.95
CA THR A 731 67.31 -57.86 -73.12
C THR A 731 67.12 -56.87 -74.27
N LEU A 732 68.21 -56.29 -74.76
CA LEU A 732 68.24 -55.25 -75.81
C LEU A 732 69.33 -55.56 -76.86
N GLY A 733 69.21 -54.98 -78.06
CA GLY A 733 70.30 -54.92 -79.04
C GLY A 733 70.34 -55.96 -80.16
N SER A 734 69.31 -56.82 -80.28
CA SER A 734 69.19 -57.81 -81.37
C SER A 734 69.29 -57.19 -82.76
N GLU A 735 68.67 -56.02 -82.97
CA GLU A 735 68.59 -55.37 -84.29
C GLU A 735 69.68 -54.32 -84.55
N PHE A 736 70.64 -54.14 -83.65
CA PHE A 736 71.71 -53.16 -83.84
C PHE A 736 72.77 -53.68 -84.82
N PRO A 737 73.31 -52.87 -85.75
CA PRO A 737 74.46 -53.25 -86.57
C PRO A 737 75.75 -53.39 -85.73
N SER A 738 76.82 -54.00 -86.26
CA SER A 738 78.11 -54.08 -85.53
C SER A 738 78.71 -52.69 -85.34
N GLY A 739 79.13 -52.36 -84.12
CA GLY A 739 79.52 -50.99 -83.77
C GLY A 739 79.55 -50.71 -82.27
N VAL A 740 79.79 -49.45 -81.90
CA VAL A 740 79.85 -49.00 -80.51
C VAL A 740 78.61 -48.17 -80.20
N TYR A 741 78.01 -48.38 -79.03
CA TYR A 741 76.77 -47.77 -78.58
C TYR A 741 76.91 -47.21 -77.17
N ASN A 742 76.22 -46.10 -76.88
CA ASN A 742 76.08 -45.57 -75.52
C ASN A 742 74.65 -45.80 -75.04
N VAL A 743 74.52 -46.60 -73.98
CA VAL A 743 73.26 -46.90 -73.30
C VAL A 743 73.15 -45.98 -72.09
N ILE A 744 72.21 -45.04 -72.11
CA ILE A 744 71.96 -44.10 -71.02
C ILE A 744 70.70 -44.57 -70.27
N ILE A 745 70.86 -44.84 -68.97
CA ILE A 745 69.80 -45.22 -68.05
C ILE A 745 69.58 -44.07 -67.09
N SER A 746 68.35 -43.58 -66.98
CA SER A 746 67.96 -42.49 -66.09
C SER A 746 66.76 -42.87 -65.25
N GLN A 747 66.78 -42.53 -63.95
CA GLN A 747 65.66 -42.71 -63.03
C GLN A 747 65.58 -41.48 -62.11
N GLY A 748 64.58 -40.62 -62.31
CA GLY A 748 64.52 -39.32 -61.63
C GLY A 748 65.72 -38.43 -61.99
N ASP A 749 66.44 -37.96 -60.97
CA ASP A 749 67.64 -37.13 -61.13
C ASP A 749 68.93 -37.96 -61.33
N GLU A 750 68.89 -39.28 -61.13
CA GLU A 750 70.06 -40.15 -61.26
C GLU A 750 70.20 -40.71 -62.69
N THR A 751 71.40 -40.59 -63.27
CA THR A 751 71.71 -41.07 -64.62
C THR A 751 73.03 -41.84 -64.68
N LYS A 752 73.04 -42.95 -65.43
CA LYS A 752 74.19 -43.82 -65.66
C LYS A 752 74.33 -44.10 -67.15
N THR A 753 75.53 -43.91 -67.70
CA THR A 753 75.84 -44.23 -69.10
C THR A 753 76.80 -45.42 -69.17
N ILE A 754 76.47 -46.41 -69.99
CA ILE A 754 77.26 -47.61 -70.23
C ILE A 754 77.60 -47.70 -71.71
N ARG A 755 78.88 -47.82 -72.03
CA ARG A 755 79.35 -48.01 -73.41
C ARG A 755 79.34 -49.49 -73.77
N MET A 756 78.57 -49.86 -74.78
CA MET A 756 78.41 -51.23 -75.29
C MET A 756 79.06 -51.39 -76.66
N ILE A 757 79.62 -52.55 -76.96
CA ILE A 757 80.25 -52.87 -78.25
C ILE A 757 79.55 -54.11 -78.83
N LYS A 758 79.00 -54.01 -80.04
CA LYS A 758 78.51 -55.16 -80.80
C LYS A 758 79.59 -55.62 -81.78
N ARG A 759 79.96 -56.90 -81.72
CA ARG A 759 80.98 -57.47 -82.60
C ARG A 759 80.50 -57.65 -84.04
#